data_AF-A0A836L0I3-F1
#
_entry.id   AF-A0A836L0I3-F1
#
_cell.length_a   1.000
_cell.length_b   1.000
_cell.length_c   1.000
_cell.angle_alpha   90.00
_cell.angle_beta   90.00
_cell.angle_gamma   90.00
#
_symmetry.space_group_name_H-M   'P 1'
#
loop_
_entity.id
_entity.type
_entity.pdbx_description
1 polymer ?
#
loop_
_entity_poly.entity_id
_entity_poly.type
_entity_poly.pdbx_seq_one_letter_code
_entity_poly.pdbx_strand_id
1 'polypeptide(L)'
;MHFPVVETSSEPPTCRQRLEGESAEERSLKERLCNSWPKLVFDNDDGKRPVVSAKSLWSMVLDHDRAHENCRTERWTVRARFGAHNRFALCVSFHSVAVASDVDPPKADSPLTHVGVVNWSITDHEKKKHYRFCAADDRAPALFSMLIANKSIRQESAVLQAMLEQLNEERLVLPDQLLDDATSTRLTELDVQFGNNTLKSTATAVNGKHKPLIPTYTLHLQGVSCEQEESDLSKEVRAVVDLTFMPRSTPPALGGVHGIVSTGSWEDDEFSYCLHHARLLGGSIRVTRASDNLELAREMELIRGSVSMEHSFGGVVPRSTEEARFMRILRHRRVTEKVQCILHDHCFIRLYGEEGESFSITRVQSSEAGEVNSCYATVQSAVSKKAFQYHSGVLLGGEEEESYRSSETGVVFPTRWVVECPTQDGCRVELRLVATLANQEVTTFLAQPSMWEGTVTVTGRRIKVDGSVTEVQGDGFVTSRGRVNLHPEEPVYSMLHAIGSTAMRRTEVAAFESWEEIAEGPGVEALAVLKSALKTQQFELTPSQQVVLAAFFGTYGYIFHHPNEVEQVKKALQWCYNRWMTFYGASAISYRTLTLRAFVMHELCDLTHTRCAAWIQKRAEALDIAVPVTYLFNSDVADSCVFTLPARSLLLQPPSLLEVAQMKALIGGTWIMDPEETEGSMNAVLLEQGVDVLLRNLYSKAVPTWLIDVNREANKLIIEEETLLERCCTTIALNGTEWAWESVSRGCMKSRSCILSSGRELYVETEVHEGMERVWYQFQDGGKTMVQNIFFFTSQTTSKPVASCKRYFKIQMPPVSVASEKR
;
A
#
# COMPACT_ATOMS: atom_id res chain seq x y z
N MET A 1 -37.37 -39.46 -35.11
CA MET A 1 -36.02 -40.03 -34.86
C MET A 1 -35.36 -39.16 -33.81
N HIS A 2 -35.20 -39.72 -32.62
CA HIS A 2 -34.42 -39.16 -31.53
C HIS A 2 -32.93 -39.28 -31.86
N PHE A 3 -32.16 -38.22 -31.65
CA PHE A 3 -30.83 -38.28 -31.04
C PHE A 3 -30.66 -37.07 -30.11
N PRO A 4 -30.03 -37.25 -28.94
CA PRO A 4 -30.12 -36.31 -27.82
C PRO A 4 -29.08 -35.20 -27.92
N VAL A 5 -29.45 -34.01 -27.44
CA VAL A 5 -28.52 -32.91 -27.16
C VAL A 5 -27.72 -33.30 -25.93
N VAL A 6 -26.41 -33.51 -26.11
CA VAL A 6 -25.46 -33.73 -25.02
C VAL A 6 -25.34 -32.44 -24.23
N GLU A 7 -25.69 -32.50 -22.95
CA GLU A 7 -25.37 -31.49 -21.94
C GLU A 7 -23.84 -31.31 -21.90
N THR A 8 -23.35 -30.15 -22.32
CA THR A 8 -21.97 -29.76 -22.06
C THR A 8 -21.87 -29.39 -20.58
N SER A 9 -21.25 -30.26 -19.80
CA SER A 9 -20.72 -29.97 -18.47
C SER A 9 -19.86 -28.70 -18.54
N SER A 10 -20.26 -27.65 -17.82
CA SER A 10 -19.40 -26.50 -17.55
C SER A 10 -18.35 -26.92 -16.52
N GLU A 11 -17.24 -27.46 -17.02
CA GLU A 11 -16.01 -27.53 -16.24
C GLU A 11 -15.51 -26.10 -15.93
N PRO A 12 -14.86 -25.88 -14.77
CA PRO A 12 -14.30 -24.58 -14.39
C PRO A 12 -13.20 -24.14 -15.38
N PRO A 13 -12.82 -22.85 -15.40
CA PRO A 13 -11.88 -22.31 -16.38
C PRO A 13 -10.44 -22.73 -16.05
N THR A 14 -10.13 -24.01 -16.20
CA THR A 14 -8.77 -24.56 -16.26
C THR A 14 -8.49 -25.02 -17.68
N CYS A 15 -8.58 -24.14 -18.68
CA CYS A 15 -7.95 -24.43 -19.98
C CYS A 15 -7.83 -23.21 -20.91
N ARG A 16 -7.04 -22.20 -20.53
CA ARG A 16 -6.35 -21.32 -21.49
C ARG A 16 -4.99 -20.86 -20.97
N GLN A 17 -4.11 -21.81 -20.69
CA GLN A 17 -2.66 -21.57 -20.78
C GLN A 17 -2.07 -22.68 -21.66
N ARG A 18 -1.62 -22.28 -22.85
CA ARG A 18 -0.84 -23.17 -23.72
C ARG A 18 0.46 -23.52 -22.99
N LEU A 19 0.63 -24.81 -22.71
CA LEU A 19 1.85 -25.59 -22.53
C LEU A 19 3.19 -24.80 -22.62
N GLU A 20 3.52 -24.07 -21.57
CA GLU A 20 4.88 -23.98 -21.03
C GLU A 20 4.78 -24.57 -19.61
N GLY A 21 5.63 -25.53 -19.27
CA GLY A 21 5.56 -26.16 -17.94
C GLY A 21 5.77 -25.13 -16.84
N GLU A 22 4.98 -25.21 -15.75
CA GLU A 22 5.18 -24.36 -14.57
C GLU A 22 6.66 -24.39 -14.15
N SER A 23 7.25 -23.21 -13.97
CA SER A 23 8.64 -23.05 -13.54
C SER A 23 8.88 -23.69 -12.17
N ALA A 24 10.14 -23.98 -11.84
CA ALA A 24 10.47 -24.55 -10.53
C ALA A 24 10.15 -23.55 -9.40
N GLU A 25 10.38 -22.27 -9.65
CA GLU A 25 10.11 -21.15 -8.75
C GLU A 25 8.60 -21.00 -8.50
N GLU A 26 7.79 -21.03 -9.55
CA GLU A 26 6.33 -20.98 -9.42
C GLU A 26 5.79 -22.14 -8.59
N ARG A 27 6.26 -23.37 -8.85
CA ARG A 27 5.85 -24.55 -8.08
C ARG A 27 6.25 -24.44 -6.61
N SER A 28 7.47 -24.02 -6.33
CA SER A 28 7.99 -23.77 -4.97
C SER A 28 7.11 -22.79 -4.21
N LEU A 29 6.79 -21.64 -4.83
CA LEU A 29 5.97 -20.59 -4.24
C LEU A 29 4.53 -21.07 -3.95
N LYS A 30 3.89 -21.72 -4.92
CA LYS A 30 2.55 -22.31 -4.77
C LYS A 30 2.52 -23.37 -3.67
N GLU A 31 3.51 -24.25 -3.62
CA GLU A 31 3.60 -25.29 -2.59
C GLU A 31 3.75 -24.69 -1.20
N ARG A 32 4.58 -23.66 -1.02
CA ARG A 32 4.69 -22.96 0.27
C ARG A 32 3.41 -22.26 0.69
N LEU A 33 2.73 -21.60 -0.25
CA LEU A 33 1.44 -20.97 0.00
C LEU A 33 0.43 -22.03 0.49
N CYS A 34 0.25 -23.12 -0.26
CA CYS A 34 -0.64 -24.21 0.12
C CYS A 34 -0.27 -24.87 1.46
N ASN A 35 1.02 -24.98 1.78
CA ASN A 35 1.48 -25.54 3.05
C ASN A 35 1.25 -24.61 4.25
N SER A 36 1.07 -23.31 4.02
CA SER A 36 0.69 -22.35 5.08
C SER A 36 -0.78 -22.47 5.49
N TRP A 37 -1.61 -23.12 4.66
CA TRP A 37 -3.04 -23.24 4.89
C TRP A 37 -3.42 -24.50 5.68
N PRO A 38 -4.58 -24.49 6.35
CA PRO A 38 -5.06 -25.67 7.08
C PRO A 38 -5.30 -26.87 6.17
N LYS A 39 -4.77 -28.04 6.56
CA LYS A 39 -5.01 -29.31 5.84
C LYS A 39 -6.31 -29.95 6.31
N LEU A 40 -7.43 -29.52 5.73
CA LEU A 40 -8.76 -30.04 6.08
C LEU A 40 -9.03 -31.37 5.36
N VAL A 41 -9.47 -32.38 6.11
CA VAL A 41 -9.93 -33.67 5.57
C VAL A 41 -11.42 -33.55 5.26
N PHE A 42 -11.78 -33.87 4.02
CA PHE A 42 -13.17 -33.93 3.57
C PHE A 42 -13.67 -35.36 3.65
N ASP A 43 -14.81 -35.56 4.31
CA ASP A 43 -15.45 -36.87 4.35
C ASP A 43 -16.09 -37.16 2.99
N ASN A 44 -15.61 -38.19 2.29
CA ASN A 44 -16.22 -38.73 1.08
C ASN A 44 -17.28 -39.76 1.49
N ASP A 45 -18.52 -39.31 1.66
CA ASP A 45 -19.66 -40.20 1.86
C ASP A 45 -20.36 -40.43 0.49
N ASP A 46 -20.54 -41.70 0.10
CA ASP A 46 -20.96 -42.16 -1.23
C ASP A 46 -22.20 -41.42 -1.78
N GLY A 47 -21.96 -40.35 -2.55
CA GLY A 47 -22.98 -39.59 -3.28
C GLY A 47 -23.40 -38.24 -2.68
N LYS A 48 -22.80 -37.78 -1.58
CA LYS A 48 -23.01 -36.41 -1.04
C LYS A 48 -21.78 -35.53 -1.28
N ARG A 49 -21.99 -34.21 -1.42
CA ARG A 49 -20.89 -33.23 -1.52
C ARG A 49 -19.95 -33.39 -0.31
N PRO A 50 -18.62 -33.31 -0.50
CA PRO A 50 -17.65 -33.42 0.60
C PRO A 50 -17.94 -32.39 1.70
N VAL A 51 -18.00 -32.84 2.95
CA VAL A 51 -18.26 -31.99 4.13
C VAL A 51 -17.11 -32.13 5.12
N VAL A 52 -16.65 -31.00 5.68
CA VAL A 52 -15.67 -30.98 6.77
C VAL A 52 -16.39 -31.17 8.10
N SER A 53 -15.89 -32.07 8.95
CA SER A 53 -16.49 -32.28 10.27
C SER A 53 -16.43 -31.02 11.16
N ALA A 54 -17.46 -30.79 11.97
CA ALA A 54 -17.49 -29.66 12.90
C ALA A 54 -16.31 -29.67 13.90
N LYS A 55 -15.82 -30.86 14.27
CA LYS A 55 -14.65 -31.00 15.14
C LYS A 55 -13.38 -30.50 14.46
N SER A 56 -13.18 -30.83 13.19
CA SER A 56 -12.05 -30.36 12.39
C SER A 56 -12.07 -28.84 12.23
N LEU A 57 -13.26 -28.28 11.98
CA LEU A 57 -13.45 -26.83 11.87
C LEU A 57 -13.15 -26.08 13.17
N TRP A 58 -13.54 -26.61 14.33
CA TRP A 58 -13.17 -26.00 15.62
C TRP A 58 -11.69 -26.14 15.96
N SER A 59 -11.05 -27.26 15.60
CA SER A 59 -9.59 -27.41 15.75
C SER A 59 -8.86 -26.36 14.93
N MET A 60 -9.28 -26.17 13.67
CA MET A 60 -8.71 -25.17 12.77
C MET A 60 -8.74 -23.77 13.41
N VAL A 61 -9.87 -23.34 13.99
CA VAL A 61 -9.97 -22.02 14.66
C VAL A 61 -8.95 -21.91 15.79
N LEU A 62 -8.84 -22.92 16.65
CA LEU A 62 -7.88 -22.89 17.76
C LEU A 62 -6.42 -22.84 17.29
N ASP A 63 -6.12 -23.50 16.18
CA ASP A 63 -4.77 -23.59 15.63
C ASP A 63 -4.39 -22.39 14.75
N HIS A 64 -5.38 -21.75 14.12
CA HIS A 64 -5.18 -20.72 13.08
C HIS A 64 -5.80 -19.36 13.41
N ASP A 65 -6.35 -19.13 14.61
CA ASP A 65 -6.69 -17.76 15.03
C ASP A 65 -5.44 -16.91 15.32
N ARG A 66 -4.32 -17.56 15.67
CA ARG A 66 -3.03 -16.91 15.95
C ARG A 66 -2.40 -16.33 14.69
N ALA A 67 -1.43 -15.43 14.87
CA ALA A 67 -0.69 -14.84 13.76
C ALA A 67 0.16 -15.88 12.99
N HIS A 68 0.30 -15.67 11.67
CA HIS A 68 1.04 -16.54 10.76
C HIS A 68 2.35 -15.88 10.30
N GLU A 69 3.48 -16.51 10.64
CA GLU A 69 4.83 -15.97 10.38
C GLU A 69 5.22 -15.90 8.89
N ASN A 70 4.58 -16.70 8.04
CA ASN A 70 5.02 -16.92 6.66
C ASN A 70 4.08 -16.34 5.59
N CYS A 71 3.05 -15.61 6.00
CA CYS A 71 2.08 -15.01 5.10
C CYS A 71 2.49 -13.60 4.71
N ARG A 72 2.24 -13.20 3.46
CA ARG A 72 2.44 -11.82 3.02
C ARG A 72 1.41 -10.89 3.65
N THR A 73 0.17 -11.33 3.72
CA THR A 73 -0.97 -10.58 4.26
C THR A 73 -1.72 -11.44 5.26
N GLU A 74 -2.16 -10.82 6.35
CA GLU A 74 -3.03 -11.43 7.35
C GLU A 74 -3.97 -10.37 7.92
N ARG A 75 -5.24 -10.73 8.14
CA ARG A 75 -6.31 -9.80 8.48
C ARG A 75 -7.34 -10.43 9.41
N TRP A 76 -7.53 -9.84 10.57
CA TRP A 76 -8.66 -10.13 11.47
C TRP A 76 -9.69 -9.01 11.39
N THR A 77 -10.88 -9.33 10.88
CA THR A 77 -11.97 -8.36 10.74
C THR A 77 -13.12 -8.72 11.69
N VAL A 78 -13.49 -7.80 12.59
CA VAL A 78 -14.65 -7.94 13.49
C VAL A 78 -15.73 -6.95 13.09
N ARG A 79 -16.94 -7.44 12.91
CA ARG A 79 -18.13 -6.63 12.57
C ARG A 79 -19.19 -6.82 13.64
N ALA A 80 -19.74 -5.74 14.15
CA ALA A 80 -20.70 -5.81 15.24
C ALA A 80 -21.86 -4.83 15.11
N ARG A 81 -23.05 -5.26 15.54
CA ARG A 81 -24.24 -4.43 15.76
C ARG A 81 -24.63 -4.54 17.22
N PHE A 82 -24.64 -3.43 17.95
CA PHE A 82 -24.84 -3.43 19.40
C PHE A 82 -25.45 -2.11 19.89
N GLY A 83 -25.70 -2.07 21.21
CA GLY A 83 -26.33 -0.96 21.88
C GLY A 83 -27.86 -1.04 21.86
N ALA A 84 -28.51 -0.10 22.55
CA ALA A 84 -29.96 -0.01 22.58
C ALA A 84 -30.51 0.04 21.14
N HIS A 85 -31.43 -0.87 20.80
CA HIS A 85 -32.01 -0.99 19.46
C HIS A 85 -30.99 -1.12 18.32
N ASN A 86 -29.81 -1.68 18.57
CA ASN A 86 -28.69 -1.74 17.60
C ASN A 86 -28.29 -0.34 17.11
N ARG A 87 -28.20 0.65 18.01
CA ARG A 87 -27.77 2.01 17.67
C ARG A 87 -26.41 2.05 16.96
N PHE A 88 -25.44 1.26 17.42
CA PHE A 88 -24.08 1.31 16.91
C PHE A 88 -23.79 0.17 15.96
N ALA A 89 -23.05 0.46 14.90
CA ALA A 89 -22.31 -0.54 14.16
C ALA A 89 -20.82 -0.28 14.29
N LEU A 90 -20.04 -1.35 14.39
CA LEU A 90 -18.59 -1.34 14.40
C LEU A 90 -18.09 -2.21 13.27
N CYS A 91 -17.12 -1.72 12.52
CA CYS A 91 -16.23 -2.53 11.70
C CYS A 91 -14.81 -2.25 12.15
N VAL A 92 -14.02 -3.28 12.41
CA VAL A 92 -12.58 -3.15 12.69
C VAL A 92 -11.84 -4.22 11.94
N SER A 93 -10.67 -3.86 11.41
CA SER A 93 -9.73 -4.78 10.80
C SER A 93 -8.32 -4.51 11.29
N PHE A 94 -7.70 -5.53 11.90
CA PHE A 94 -6.27 -5.58 12.17
C PHE A 94 -5.59 -6.25 10.98
N HIS A 95 -4.69 -5.56 10.30
CA HIS A 95 -3.95 -6.04 9.14
C HIS A 95 -2.47 -6.13 9.46
N SER A 96 -1.86 -7.26 9.12
CA SER A 96 -0.43 -7.49 9.18
C SER A 96 0.09 -7.69 7.76
N VAL A 97 1.11 -6.91 7.36
CA VAL A 97 1.71 -6.97 6.03
C VAL A 97 3.20 -7.21 6.15
N ALA A 98 3.69 -8.29 5.54
CA ALA A 98 5.11 -8.61 5.52
C ALA A 98 5.92 -7.61 4.68
N VAL A 99 7.07 -7.22 5.21
CA VAL A 99 8.10 -6.46 4.49
C VAL A 99 9.07 -7.46 3.89
N ALA A 100 9.17 -7.47 2.56
CA ALA A 100 10.11 -8.32 1.83
C ALA A 100 10.71 -7.56 0.65
N SER A 101 12.04 -7.64 0.52
CA SER A 101 12.76 -7.11 -0.64
C SER A 101 12.44 -7.94 -1.89
N ASP A 102 12.27 -7.25 -3.02
CA ASP A 102 12.12 -7.87 -4.34
C ASP A 102 13.50 -8.21 -4.98
N VAL A 103 14.62 -7.98 -4.27
CA VAL A 103 15.99 -8.27 -4.74
C VAL A 103 16.66 -9.36 -3.93
N ASP A 104 16.80 -9.16 -2.63
CA ASP A 104 17.41 -10.11 -1.71
C ASP A 104 16.42 -10.37 -0.59
N PRO A 105 15.43 -11.25 -0.84
CA PRO A 105 14.38 -11.52 0.12
C PRO A 105 14.96 -12.20 1.38
N PRO A 106 14.25 -12.15 2.51
CA PRO A 106 14.63 -12.88 3.71
C PRO A 106 14.83 -14.37 3.40
N LYS A 107 15.93 -14.94 3.93
CA LYS A 107 16.21 -16.38 3.80
C LYS A 107 15.04 -17.21 4.33
N ALA A 108 14.89 -18.45 3.83
CA ALA A 108 13.77 -19.33 4.16
C ALA A 108 13.51 -19.49 5.67
N ASP A 109 14.56 -19.57 6.48
CA ASP A 109 14.46 -19.77 7.94
C ASP A 109 14.45 -18.46 8.74
N SER A 110 14.47 -17.30 8.08
CA SER A 110 14.48 -16.00 8.74
C SER A 110 13.05 -15.51 9.02
N PRO A 111 12.78 -14.99 10.23
CA PRO A 111 11.48 -14.42 10.57
C PRO A 111 11.17 -13.24 9.64
N LEU A 112 9.91 -13.10 9.26
CA LEU A 112 9.45 -11.94 8.51
C LEU A 112 9.23 -10.76 9.44
N THR A 113 9.55 -9.57 8.93
CA THR A 113 9.18 -8.32 9.57
C THR A 113 7.80 -7.93 9.06
N HIS A 114 6.87 -7.60 9.97
CA HIS A 114 5.52 -7.19 9.61
C HIS A 114 5.24 -5.76 10.05
N VAL A 115 4.47 -5.05 9.23
CA VAL A 115 3.84 -3.77 9.53
C VAL A 115 2.39 -4.02 9.93
N GLY A 116 2.00 -3.55 11.11
CA GLY A 116 0.63 -3.61 11.58
C GLY A 116 -0.16 -2.35 11.22
N VAL A 117 -1.39 -2.52 10.75
CA VAL A 117 -2.35 -1.46 10.44
C VAL A 117 -3.69 -1.80 11.09
N VAL A 118 -4.30 -0.87 11.79
CA VAL A 118 -5.64 -1.01 12.38
C VAL A 118 -6.56 0.05 11.80
N ASN A 119 -7.63 -0.41 11.15
CA ASN A 119 -8.66 0.45 10.58
C ASN A 119 -9.98 0.08 11.23
N TRP A 120 -10.69 1.05 11.79
CA TRP A 120 -12.00 0.82 12.36
C TRP A 120 -12.92 2.02 12.25
N SER A 121 -14.22 1.75 12.31
CA SER A 121 -15.25 2.76 12.19
C SER A 121 -16.45 2.48 13.07
N ILE A 122 -17.10 3.55 13.52
CA ILE A 122 -18.38 3.49 14.24
C ILE A 122 -19.45 4.21 13.42
N THR A 123 -20.54 3.51 13.11
CA THR A 123 -21.76 4.13 12.60
C THR A 123 -22.77 4.31 13.73
N ASP A 124 -23.01 5.55 14.15
CA ASP A 124 -24.07 5.93 15.09
C ASP A 124 -25.36 6.24 14.31
N HIS A 125 -26.32 5.31 14.36
CA HIS A 125 -27.58 5.42 13.63
C HIS A 125 -28.53 6.46 14.23
N GLU A 126 -28.40 6.77 15.52
CA GLU A 126 -29.22 7.79 16.18
C GLU A 126 -28.78 9.18 15.74
N LYS A 127 -27.46 9.43 15.73
CA LYS A 127 -26.88 10.71 15.32
C LYS A 127 -26.66 10.83 13.81
N LYS A 128 -26.82 9.74 13.06
CA LYS A 128 -26.53 9.64 11.63
C LYS A 128 -25.10 10.09 11.30
N LYS A 129 -24.15 9.61 12.11
CA LYS A 129 -22.73 9.93 11.99
C LYS A 129 -21.92 8.65 11.80
N HIS A 130 -20.89 8.77 10.98
CA HIS A 130 -19.89 7.73 10.75
C HIS A 130 -18.54 8.31 11.19
N TYR A 131 -17.85 7.61 12.09
CA TYR A 131 -16.57 8.02 12.67
C TYR A 131 -15.51 7.01 12.26
N ARG A 132 -14.35 7.49 11.81
CA ARG A 132 -13.27 6.65 11.26
C ARG A 132 -11.98 6.83 12.05
N PHE A 133 -11.25 5.74 12.20
CA PHE A 133 -10.02 5.65 12.95
C PHE A 133 -9.06 4.72 12.22
N CYS A 134 -7.98 5.28 11.68
CA CYS A 134 -6.99 4.54 10.90
C CYS A 134 -5.61 4.83 11.48
N ALA A 135 -4.89 3.77 11.85
CA ALA A 135 -3.54 3.92 12.38
C ALA A 135 -2.62 2.80 11.91
N ALA A 136 -1.35 3.12 11.69
CA ALA A 136 -0.33 2.21 11.19
C ALA A 136 0.99 2.35 11.97
N ASP A 137 1.78 1.29 11.94
CA ASP A 137 3.11 1.21 12.56
C ASP A 137 4.09 2.27 12.00
N ASP A 138 5.15 2.59 12.74
CA ASP A 138 6.17 3.59 12.36
C ASP A 138 6.93 3.24 11.08
N ARG A 139 6.96 1.95 10.71
CA ARG A 139 7.53 1.46 9.44
C ARG A 139 6.58 1.63 8.25
N ALA A 140 5.33 2.05 8.47
CA ALA A 140 4.34 2.17 7.41
C ALA A 140 4.76 3.13 6.27
N PRO A 141 5.30 4.35 6.52
CA PRO A 141 5.72 5.24 5.44
C PRO A 141 6.74 4.61 4.49
N ALA A 142 7.66 3.84 5.06
CA ALA A 142 8.70 3.14 4.33
C ALA A 142 8.10 1.99 3.49
N LEU A 143 7.29 1.12 4.09
CA LEU A 143 6.57 0.05 3.36
C LEU A 143 5.72 0.63 2.23
N PHE A 144 4.99 1.70 2.50
CA PHE A 144 4.09 2.36 1.57
C PHE A 144 4.85 2.95 0.37
N SER A 145 6.01 3.56 0.62
CA SER A 145 6.90 4.04 -0.43
C SER A 145 7.40 2.90 -1.32
N MET A 146 7.73 1.74 -0.74
CA MET A 146 8.12 0.54 -1.49
C MET A 146 6.96 -0.04 -2.32
N LEU A 147 5.74 -0.08 -1.78
CA LEU A 147 4.55 -0.54 -2.52
C LEU A 147 4.22 0.36 -3.72
N ILE A 148 4.42 1.67 -3.58
CA ILE A 148 4.33 2.65 -4.67
C ILE A 148 5.42 2.39 -5.72
N ALA A 149 6.68 2.29 -5.29
CA ALA A 149 7.83 2.05 -6.16
C ALA A 149 7.70 0.74 -6.96
N ASN A 150 7.19 -0.32 -6.33
CA ASN A 150 6.98 -1.63 -6.96
C ASN A 150 5.68 -1.72 -7.76
N LYS A 151 4.96 -0.60 -7.95
CA LYS A 151 3.69 -0.50 -8.71
C LYS A 151 2.62 -1.47 -8.21
N SER A 152 2.70 -1.86 -6.93
CA SER A 152 1.64 -2.64 -6.27
C SER A 152 0.44 -1.75 -5.97
N ILE A 153 0.67 -0.45 -5.81
CA ILE A 153 -0.36 0.59 -5.77
C ILE A 153 -0.40 1.27 -7.13
N ARG A 154 -1.57 1.27 -7.76
CA ARG A 154 -1.78 1.85 -9.09
C ARG A 154 -2.66 3.10 -8.97
N GLN A 155 -2.04 4.25 -9.12
CA GLN A 155 -2.70 5.54 -9.31
C GLN A 155 -1.93 6.37 -10.34
N GLU A 156 -2.39 7.58 -10.61
CA GLU A 156 -1.65 8.51 -11.46
C GLU A 156 -0.29 8.86 -10.82
N SER A 157 0.78 8.95 -11.63
CA SER A 157 2.14 9.19 -11.13
C SER A 157 2.25 10.46 -10.28
N ALA A 158 1.51 11.51 -10.63
CA ALA A 158 1.51 12.77 -9.86
C ALA A 158 0.93 12.59 -8.44
N VAL A 159 -0.10 11.76 -8.30
CA VAL A 159 -0.70 11.43 -7.00
C VAL A 159 0.24 10.58 -6.16
N LEU A 160 0.84 9.55 -6.78
CA LEU A 160 1.83 8.70 -6.11
C LEU A 160 3.03 9.51 -5.61
N GLN A 161 3.47 10.51 -6.37
CA GLN A 161 4.54 11.39 -5.93
C GLN A 161 4.11 12.32 -4.79
N ALA A 162 2.92 12.92 -4.87
CA ALA A 162 2.40 13.72 -3.77
C ALA A 162 2.26 12.91 -2.46
N MET A 163 1.93 11.61 -2.57
CA MET A 163 1.99 10.69 -1.43
C MET A 163 3.43 10.51 -0.93
N LEU A 164 4.40 10.22 -1.83
CA LEU A 164 5.80 10.10 -1.44
C LEU A 164 6.34 11.35 -0.75
N GLU A 165 5.92 12.57 -1.14
CA GLU A 165 6.30 13.82 -0.44
C GLU A 165 5.90 13.78 1.05
N GLN A 166 4.75 13.20 1.39
CA GLN A 166 4.31 13.04 2.79
C GLN A 166 5.09 11.93 3.50
N LEU A 167 5.18 10.75 2.86
CA LEU A 167 5.83 9.58 3.45
C LEU A 167 7.31 9.83 3.73
N ASN A 168 7.97 10.61 2.88
CA ASN A 168 9.36 11.04 3.01
C ASN A 168 9.65 11.90 4.24
N GLU A 169 8.62 12.47 4.85
CA GLU A 169 8.71 13.25 6.08
C GLU A 169 8.07 12.49 7.26
N GLU A 170 7.99 11.16 7.15
CA GLU A 170 7.41 10.24 8.13
C GLU A 170 5.92 10.53 8.42
N ARG A 171 5.20 11.12 7.46
CA ARG A 171 3.78 11.44 7.58
C ARG A 171 2.94 10.54 6.69
N LEU A 172 1.84 10.05 7.24
CA LEU A 172 0.81 9.36 6.48
C LEU A 172 -0.21 10.36 5.90
N VAL A 173 -0.96 9.90 4.91
CA VAL A 173 -2.06 10.68 4.32
C VAL A 173 -3.29 10.49 5.19
N LEU A 174 -3.93 11.60 5.59
CA LEU A 174 -5.11 11.56 6.43
C LEU A 174 -6.23 10.75 5.75
N PRO A 175 -7.01 9.96 6.53
CA PRO A 175 -7.05 9.93 8.00
C PRO A 175 -6.08 8.94 8.66
N ASP A 176 -5.15 8.32 7.91
CA ASP A 176 -4.17 7.40 8.51
C ASP A 176 -3.22 8.16 9.45
N GLN A 177 -2.99 7.60 10.64
CA GLN A 177 -2.08 8.13 11.66
C GLN A 177 -0.99 7.11 12.01
N LEU A 178 0.11 7.57 12.62
CA LEU A 178 1.05 6.64 13.25
C LEU A 178 0.46 6.13 14.57
N LEU A 179 0.73 4.87 14.89
CA LEU A 179 0.39 4.28 16.19
C LEU A 179 1.23 4.91 17.31
N ASP A 180 0.60 5.15 18.46
CA ASP A 180 1.28 5.69 19.65
C ASP A 180 2.31 4.70 20.25
N ASP A 181 2.05 3.39 20.12
CA ASP A 181 2.89 2.31 20.63
C ASP A 181 3.15 1.26 19.54
N ALA A 182 4.26 0.53 19.69
CA ALA A 182 4.68 -0.49 18.76
C ALA A 182 3.65 -1.63 18.59
N THR A 183 3.63 -2.22 17.39
CA THR A 183 2.80 -3.38 17.10
C THR A 183 3.41 -4.65 17.70
N SER A 184 2.56 -5.55 18.19
CA SER A 184 2.98 -6.88 18.61
C SER A 184 1.89 -7.92 18.34
N THR A 185 2.33 -9.12 17.97
CA THR A 185 1.48 -10.29 17.78
C THR A 185 2.12 -11.51 18.43
N ARG A 186 1.31 -12.47 18.87
CA ARG A 186 1.79 -13.78 19.35
C ARG A 186 1.56 -14.87 18.32
N LEU A 187 2.55 -15.74 18.15
CA LEU A 187 2.47 -16.90 17.25
C LEU A 187 1.85 -18.14 17.92
N THR A 188 1.60 -18.10 19.23
CA THR A 188 1.07 -19.26 19.99
C THR A 188 -0.43 -19.15 20.26
N GLU A 189 -0.97 -17.94 20.26
CA GLU A 189 -2.36 -17.63 20.58
C GLU A 189 -2.79 -16.36 19.83
N LEU A 190 -4.09 -16.10 19.72
CA LEU A 190 -4.56 -14.81 19.23
C LEU A 190 -4.35 -13.78 20.35
N ASP A 191 -3.29 -13.00 20.21
CA ASP A 191 -3.03 -11.78 20.98
C ASP A 191 -2.40 -10.77 20.00
N VAL A 192 -3.26 -9.92 19.45
CA VAL A 192 -2.87 -8.83 18.53
C VAL A 192 -2.98 -7.53 19.31
N GLN A 193 -1.91 -6.74 19.31
CA GLN A 193 -1.85 -5.42 19.92
C GLN A 193 -1.20 -4.43 18.96
N PHE A 194 -2.01 -3.55 18.36
CA PHE A 194 -1.56 -2.47 17.49
C PHE A 194 -1.83 -1.14 18.18
N GLY A 195 -0.79 -0.56 18.80
CA GLY A 195 -0.93 0.57 19.69
C GLY A 195 -1.84 0.25 20.89
N ASN A 196 -2.83 1.11 21.12
CA ASN A 196 -3.86 0.93 22.14
C ASN A 196 -5.01 -0.01 21.71
N ASN A 197 -4.96 -0.60 20.52
CA ASN A 197 -6.02 -1.47 20.00
C ASN A 197 -5.62 -2.93 20.16
N THR A 198 -6.48 -3.75 20.77
CA THR A 198 -6.17 -5.17 21.02
C THR A 198 -7.31 -6.12 20.64
N LEU A 199 -6.95 -7.29 20.14
CA LEU A 199 -7.83 -8.43 19.92
C LEU A 199 -7.18 -9.68 20.50
N LYS A 200 -7.83 -10.31 21.48
CA LYS A 200 -7.31 -11.49 22.18
C LYS A 200 -8.34 -12.61 22.21
N SER A 201 -7.87 -13.85 22.19
CA SER A 201 -8.70 -15.01 22.52
C SER A 201 -8.25 -15.69 23.81
N THR A 202 -9.21 -16.24 24.54
CA THR A 202 -8.96 -17.09 25.70
C THR A 202 -9.74 -18.38 25.54
N ALA A 203 -9.04 -19.50 25.65
CA ALA A 203 -9.63 -20.82 25.57
C ALA A 203 -10.22 -21.22 26.93
N THR A 204 -11.54 -21.25 27.04
CA THR A 204 -12.19 -21.67 28.30
C THR A 204 -12.22 -23.20 28.39
N ALA A 205 -11.49 -23.78 29.35
CA ALA A 205 -11.57 -25.22 29.64
C ALA A 205 -12.96 -25.56 30.18
N VAL A 206 -13.84 -26.10 29.33
CA VAL A 206 -15.14 -26.60 29.78
C VAL A 206 -14.91 -27.97 30.43
N ASN A 207 -15.21 -28.07 31.73
CA ASN A 207 -15.18 -29.35 32.47
C ASN A 207 -16.07 -30.41 31.80
N GLY A 208 -15.47 -31.28 30.98
CA GLY A 208 -16.12 -32.42 30.34
C GLY A 208 -15.32 -32.96 29.16
N LYS A 209 -14.95 -34.25 29.19
CA LYS A 209 -14.05 -34.93 28.23
C LYS A 209 -14.47 -34.95 26.75
N HIS A 210 -15.59 -34.33 26.35
CA HIS A 210 -16.16 -34.46 25.00
C HIS A 210 -16.79 -33.20 24.39
N LYS A 211 -16.64 -32.00 24.98
CA LYS A 211 -17.16 -30.76 24.36
C LYS A 211 -16.04 -30.03 23.60
N PRO A 212 -16.31 -29.51 22.38
CA PRO A 212 -15.35 -28.67 21.67
C PRO A 212 -15.02 -27.44 22.51
N LEU A 213 -13.73 -27.11 22.57
CA LEU A 213 -13.22 -25.91 23.23
C LEU A 213 -13.60 -24.70 22.36
N ILE A 214 -14.52 -23.87 22.82
CA ILE A 214 -14.96 -22.67 22.09
C ILE A 214 -14.23 -21.45 22.69
N PRO A 215 -13.49 -20.67 21.90
CA PRO A 215 -12.75 -19.52 22.41
C PRO A 215 -13.67 -18.35 22.76
N THR A 216 -13.31 -17.61 23.81
CA THR A 216 -13.90 -16.31 24.14
C THR A 216 -12.95 -15.21 23.67
N TYR A 217 -13.47 -14.21 22.96
CA TYR A 217 -12.69 -13.10 22.42
C TYR A 217 -12.92 -11.82 23.21
N THR A 218 -11.86 -11.03 23.36
CA THR A 218 -11.89 -9.68 23.92
C THR A 218 -11.30 -8.71 22.93
N LEU A 219 -12.07 -7.69 22.56
CA LEU A 219 -11.69 -6.59 21.69
C LEU A 219 -11.67 -5.29 22.50
N HIS A 220 -10.58 -4.56 22.43
CA HIS A 220 -10.46 -3.21 22.97
C HIS A 220 -9.98 -2.28 21.86
N LEU A 221 -10.69 -1.17 21.63
CA LEU A 221 -10.34 -0.16 20.65
C LEU A 221 -10.30 1.21 21.31
N GLN A 222 -9.28 1.98 20.96
CA GLN A 222 -9.12 3.35 21.40
C GLN A 222 -8.44 4.16 20.30
N GLY A 223 -9.02 5.32 19.99
CA GLY A 223 -8.50 6.19 18.94
C GLY A 223 -9.13 7.57 18.95
N VAL A 224 -8.51 8.46 18.16
CA VAL A 224 -9.00 9.80 17.86
C VAL A 224 -9.20 9.88 16.36
N SER A 225 -10.36 10.38 15.90
CA SER A 225 -10.57 10.62 14.48
C SER A 225 -9.68 11.76 14.01
N CYS A 226 -9.25 11.73 12.76
CA CYS A 226 -8.39 12.75 12.18
C CYS A 226 -8.73 12.95 10.72
N GLU A 227 -9.90 13.52 10.49
CA GLU A 227 -10.46 13.69 9.16
C GLU A 227 -10.12 15.07 8.57
N GLN A 228 -9.70 16.03 9.40
CA GLN A 228 -9.40 17.40 9.00
C GLN A 228 -7.90 17.71 9.04
N GLU A 229 -7.42 18.47 8.06
CA GLU A 229 -6.02 18.93 7.96
C GLU A 229 -5.68 20.04 8.95
N GLU A 230 -6.69 20.83 9.33
CA GLU A 230 -6.55 21.84 10.36
C GLU A 230 -6.70 21.14 11.72
N SER A 231 -5.82 21.43 12.69
CA SER A 231 -5.81 20.84 14.05
C SER A 231 -7.03 21.24 14.92
N ASP A 232 -8.19 21.46 14.29
CA ASP A 232 -9.46 21.75 14.94
C ASP A 232 -10.08 20.46 15.50
N LEU A 233 -9.61 20.09 16.70
CA LEU A 233 -10.14 18.96 17.46
C LEU A 233 -11.63 19.12 17.85
N SER A 234 -12.28 20.26 17.57
CA SER A 234 -13.71 20.44 17.88
C SER A 234 -14.64 19.65 16.94
N LYS A 235 -14.13 19.27 15.77
CA LYS A 235 -14.83 18.43 14.78
C LYS A 235 -14.48 16.96 14.90
N GLU A 236 -13.41 16.64 15.61
CA GLU A 236 -12.92 15.29 15.82
C GLU A 236 -13.51 14.65 17.08
N VAL A 237 -13.48 13.33 17.13
CA VAL A 237 -13.97 12.53 18.26
C VAL A 237 -12.89 11.59 18.77
N ARG A 238 -12.89 11.36 20.08
CA ARG A 238 -12.20 10.25 20.73
C ARG A 238 -13.21 9.16 21.04
N ALA A 239 -12.90 7.93 20.68
CA ALA A 239 -13.76 6.80 20.97
C ALA A 239 -13.00 5.68 21.68
N VAL A 240 -13.70 5.00 22.59
CA VAL A 240 -13.26 3.78 23.27
C VAL A 240 -14.37 2.74 23.15
N VAL A 241 -14.03 1.54 22.68
CA VAL A 241 -14.95 0.42 22.52
C VAL A 241 -14.36 -0.84 23.13
N ASP A 242 -15.10 -1.47 24.02
CA ASP A 242 -14.76 -2.76 24.62
C ASP A 242 -15.85 -3.76 24.25
N LEU A 243 -15.50 -4.89 23.65
CA LEU A 243 -16.44 -5.99 23.39
C LEU A 243 -15.84 -7.31 23.85
N THR A 244 -16.62 -8.09 24.58
CA THR A 244 -16.32 -9.49 24.88
C THR A 244 -17.38 -10.35 24.21
N PHE A 245 -16.97 -11.29 23.35
CA PHE A 245 -17.90 -12.12 22.59
C PHE A 245 -17.41 -13.55 22.46
N MET A 246 -18.33 -14.46 22.16
CA MET A 246 -18.03 -15.88 21.99
C MET A 246 -18.86 -16.44 20.85
N PRO A 247 -18.28 -17.28 19.96
CA PRO A 247 -19.05 -18.01 18.97
C PRO A 247 -20.18 -18.82 19.63
N ARG A 248 -21.32 -18.91 18.95
CA ARG A 248 -22.32 -19.92 19.31
C ARG A 248 -21.77 -21.30 18.96
N SER A 249 -22.50 -22.35 19.34
CA SER A 249 -22.13 -23.74 19.02
C SER A 249 -22.18 -24.10 17.51
N THR A 250 -22.25 -23.10 16.63
CA THR A 250 -22.23 -23.24 15.17
C THR A 250 -20.78 -23.14 14.71
N PRO A 251 -20.26 -24.14 13.96
CA PRO A 251 -18.86 -24.13 13.52
C PRO A 251 -18.56 -22.95 12.59
N PRO A 252 -17.29 -22.55 12.41
CA PRO A 252 -16.91 -21.55 11.41
C PRO A 252 -17.34 -22.00 10.01
N ALA A 253 -17.60 -21.03 9.13
CA ALA A 253 -17.83 -21.26 7.71
C ALA A 253 -16.56 -20.91 6.92
N LEU A 254 -16.16 -21.76 5.98
CA LEU A 254 -15.01 -21.51 5.12
C LEU A 254 -15.39 -20.52 4.02
N GLY A 255 -14.52 -19.55 3.75
CA GLY A 255 -14.66 -18.63 2.61
C GLY A 255 -14.36 -19.31 1.27
N GLY A 256 -14.70 -18.62 0.18
CA GLY A 256 -14.31 -19.01 -1.18
C GLY A 256 -14.59 -20.47 -1.54
N VAL A 257 -13.62 -21.12 -2.20
CA VAL A 257 -13.65 -22.54 -2.54
C VAL A 257 -12.82 -23.28 -1.50
N HIS A 258 -13.48 -24.03 -0.61
CA HIS A 258 -12.78 -24.81 0.44
C HIS A 258 -11.89 -23.99 1.38
N GLY A 259 -12.20 -22.71 1.60
CA GLY A 259 -11.43 -21.78 2.41
C GLY A 259 -10.57 -20.83 1.57
N ILE A 260 -10.32 -21.13 0.29
CA ILE A 260 -9.44 -20.34 -0.57
C ILE A 260 -10.25 -19.24 -1.26
N VAL A 261 -9.92 -18.00 -0.97
CA VAL A 261 -10.44 -16.79 -1.58
C VAL A 261 -9.43 -16.33 -2.63
N SER A 262 -9.78 -16.48 -3.90
CA SER A 262 -8.93 -16.01 -4.99
C SER A 262 -9.22 -14.58 -5.37
N THR A 263 -8.15 -13.82 -5.57
CA THR A 263 -8.17 -12.45 -6.09
C THR A 263 -8.03 -12.41 -7.62
N GLY A 264 -8.02 -13.57 -8.28
CA GLY A 264 -7.69 -13.73 -9.70
C GLY A 264 -6.18 -13.82 -9.97
N SER A 265 -5.36 -13.65 -8.91
CA SER A 265 -3.91 -13.80 -8.93
C SER A 265 -3.49 -14.75 -7.82
N TRP A 266 -2.96 -15.91 -8.17
CA TRP A 266 -2.67 -16.97 -7.20
C TRP A 266 -1.67 -16.55 -6.10
N GLU A 267 -0.78 -15.60 -6.39
CA GLU A 267 0.19 -15.11 -5.41
C GLU A 267 -0.41 -14.23 -4.31
N ASP A 268 -1.67 -13.82 -4.48
CA ASP A 268 -2.45 -13.00 -3.56
C ASP A 268 -3.67 -13.79 -3.04
N ASP A 269 -3.74 -15.10 -3.32
CA ASP A 269 -4.80 -15.96 -2.77
C ASP A 269 -4.65 -16.07 -1.25
N GLU A 270 -5.78 -16.04 -0.55
CA GLU A 270 -5.85 -16.11 0.91
C GLU A 270 -6.71 -17.29 1.36
N PHE A 271 -6.36 -17.90 2.48
CA PHE A 271 -7.27 -18.75 3.22
C PHE A 271 -8.13 -17.88 4.13
N SER A 272 -9.45 -18.10 4.13
CA SER A 272 -10.42 -17.32 4.90
C SER A 272 -11.49 -18.19 5.54
N TYR A 273 -11.87 -17.85 6.78
CA TYR A 273 -13.04 -18.40 7.45
C TYR A 273 -13.77 -17.33 8.26
N CYS A 274 -15.06 -17.58 8.50
CA CYS A 274 -15.96 -16.64 9.18
C CYS A 274 -16.71 -17.32 10.33
N LEU A 275 -16.72 -16.65 11.47
CA LEU A 275 -17.55 -16.92 12.64
C LEU A 275 -18.82 -16.06 12.55
N HIS A 276 -19.81 -16.49 11.75
CA HIS A 276 -21.02 -15.70 11.48
C HIS A 276 -21.87 -15.43 12.72
N HIS A 277 -21.90 -16.38 13.65
CA HIS A 277 -22.85 -16.39 14.76
C HIS A 277 -22.13 -16.27 16.11
N ALA A 278 -21.54 -15.12 16.42
CA ALA A 278 -21.06 -14.85 17.77
C ALA A 278 -22.11 -14.07 18.60
N ARG A 279 -22.15 -14.38 19.90
CA ARG A 279 -22.96 -13.65 20.87
C ARG A 279 -22.08 -12.70 21.67
N LEU A 280 -22.56 -11.49 21.89
CA LEU A 280 -21.96 -10.56 22.83
C LEU A 280 -22.18 -11.07 24.26
N LEU A 281 -21.12 -11.05 25.07
CA LEU A 281 -21.14 -11.41 26.49
C LEU A 281 -21.13 -10.16 27.39
N GLY A 282 -20.45 -9.10 26.93
CA GLY A 282 -20.33 -7.83 27.64
C GLY A 282 -19.63 -6.80 26.77
N GLY A 283 -19.70 -5.53 27.15
CA GLY A 283 -18.97 -4.46 26.48
C GLY A 283 -19.36 -3.07 26.92
N SER A 284 -18.66 -2.09 26.37
CA SER A 284 -18.93 -0.66 26.53
C SER A 284 -18.55 0.12 25.28
N ILE A 285 -19.20 1.26 25.08
CA ILE A 285 -18.81 2.26 24.10
C ILE A 285 -18.85 3.64 24.74
N ARG A 286 -17.85 4.46 24.45
CA ARG A 286 -17.80 5.86 24.81
C ARG A 286 -17.26 6.67 23.64
N VAL A 287 -18.00 7.69 23.23
CA VAL A 287 -17.61 8.65 22.19
C VAL A 287 -17.66 10.05 22.79
N THR A 288 -16.56 10.77 22.71
CA THR A 288 -16.39 12.12 23.25
C THR A 288 -15.81 13.04 22.18
N ARG A 289 -16.15 14.32 22.18
CA ARG A 289 -15.48 15.31 21.33
C ARG A 289 -14.01 15.45 21.73
N ALA A 290 -13.11 15.49 20.76
CA ALA A 290 -11.66 15.45 21.03
C ALA A 290 -11.13 16.73 21.69
N SER A 291 -11.73 17.89 21.40
CA SER A 291 -11.27 19.18 21.94
C SER A 291 -11.48 19.38 23.44
N ASP A 292 -12.62 18.93 23.98
CA ASP A 292 -13.05 19.26 25.35
C ASP A 292 -13.62 18.06 26.13
N ASN A 293 -13.54 16.85 25.56
CA ASN A 293 -14.07 15.62 26.13
C ASN A 293 -15.60 15.66 26.40
N LEU A 294 -16.36 16.50 25.70
CA LEU A 294 -17.82 16.49 25.77
C LEU A 294 -18.34 15.10 25.35
N GLU A 295 -19.10 14.45 26.24
CA GLU A 295 -19.66 13.13 25.96
C GLU A 295 -20.78 13.21 24.92
N LEU A 296 -20.54 12.62 23.75
CA LEU A 296 -21.47 12.60 22.63
C LEU A 296 -22.36 11.36 22.67
N ALA A 297 -21.79 10.24 23.11
CA ALA A 297 -22.48 8.98 23.31
C ALA A 297 -21.78 8.12 24.37
N ARG A 298 -22.56 7.41 25.18
CA ARG A 298 -22.07 6.42 26.12
C ARG A 298 -23.11 5.34 26.34
N GLU A 299 -22.68 4.08 26.21
CA GLU A 299 -23.46 2.93 26.65
C GLU A 299 -22.55 1.97 27.40
N MET A 300 -22.95 1.62 28.62
CA MET A 300 -22.27 0.66 29.48
C MET A 300 -23.08 -0.65 29.50
N GLU A 301 -22.44 -1.76 29.88
CA GLU A 301 -23.10 -3.06 30.08
C GLU A 301 -23.80 -3.59 28.82
N LEU A 302 -23.12 -3.53 27.68
CA LEU A 302 -23.60 -4.06 26.41
C LEU A 302 -23.69 -5.60 26.46
N ILE A 303 -24.88 -6.12 26.74
CA ILE A 303 -25.16 -7.56 26.79
C ILE A 303 -26.00 -8.07 25.60
N ARG A 304 -26.38 -7.18 24.69
CA ARG A 304 -27.16 -7.49 23.48
C ARG A 304 -26.45 -6.96 22.25
N GLY A 305 -26.41 -7.79 21.22
CA GLY A 305 -25.81 -7.47 19.94
C GLY A 305 -25.45 -8.72 19.17
N SER A 306 -24.99 -8.50 17.95
CA SER A 306 -24.42 -9.53 17.09
C SER A 306 -23.03 -9.16 16.69
N VAL A 307 -22.16 -10.17 16.70
CA VAL A 307 -20.78 -10.04 16.28
C VAL A 307 -20.51 -11.13 15.25
N SER A 308 -19.78 -10.77 14.21
CA SER A 308 -19.11 -11.71 13.33
C SER A 308 -17.62 -11.40 13.30
N MET A 309 -16.82 -12.43 13.07
CA MET A 309 -15.37 -12.31 12.94
C MET A 309 -14.94 -13.11 11.73
N GLU A 310 -14.16 -12.49 10.88
CA GLU A 310 -13.53 -13.09 9.71
C GLU A 310 -12.01 -13.04 9.92
N HIS A 311 -11.33 -14.14 9.61
CA HIS A 311 -9.88 -14.19 9.59
C HIS A 311 -9.44 -14.62 8.19
N SER A 312 -8.61 -13.83 7.53
CA SER A 312 -7.95 -14.20 6.28
C SER A 312 -6.44 -14.05 6.35
N PHE A 313 -5.71 -15.00 5.76
CA PHE A 313 -4.26 -14.98 5.70
C PHE A 313 -3.75 -15.69 4.46
N GLY A 314 -2.68 -15.17 3.86
CA GLY A 314 -2.09 -15.75 2.67
C GLY A 314 -1.14 -14.80 1.98
N GLY A 315 -1.11 -14.90 0.66
CA GLY A 315 -0.15 -14.19 -0.17
C GLY A 315 1.28 -14.73 -0.05
N VAL A 316 1.99 -14.69 -1.17
CA VAL A 316 3.32 -15.28 -1.30
C VAL A 316 4.41 -14.29 -0.92
N VAL A 317 5.39 -14.75 -0.14
CA VAL A 317 6.64 -14.04 0.12
C VAL A 317 7.80 -14.81 -0.53
N PRO A 318 8.55 -14.20 -1.47
CA PRO A 318 9.78 -14.79 -2.01
C PRO A 318 10.78 -15.09 -0.89
N ARG A 319 11.53 -16.19 -1.00
CA ARG A 319 12.56 -16.60 -0.02
C ARG A 319 13.93 -16.86 -0.65
N SER A 320 14.04 -16.69 -1.96
CA SER A 320 15.29 -16.72 -2.72
C SER A 320 15.33 -15.63 -3.79
N THR A 321 16.52 -15.29 -4.23
CA THR A 321 16.79 -14.34 -5.33
C THR A 321 16.08 -14.75 -6.63
N GLU A 322 15.99 -16.05 -6.91
CA GLU A 322 15.33 -16.60 -8.10
C GLU A 322 13.81 -16.39 -8.03
N GLU A 323 13.21 -16.64 -6.86
CA GLU A 323 11.78 -16.43 -6.63
C GLU A 323 11.40 -14.96 -6.68
N ALA A 324 12.21 -14.08 -6.10
CA ALA A 324 11.99 -12.64 -6.14
C ALA A 324 12.05 -12.13 -7.59
N ARG A 325 13.05 -12.60 -8.36
CA ARG A 325 13.16 -12.32 -9.79
C ARG A 325 11.95 -12.83 -10.58
N PHE A 326 11.50 -14.05 -10.33
CA PHE A 326 10.30 -14.61 -10.94
C PHE A 326 9.07 -13.74 -10.65
N MET A 327 8.84 -13.38 -9.38
CA MET A 327 7.71 -12.53 -8.98
C MET A 327 7.75 -11.16 -9.64
N ARG A 328 8.93 -10.55 -9.75
CA ARG A 328 9.09 -9.26 -10.45
C ARG A 328 8.75 -9.38 -11.93
N ILE A 329 9.23 -10.42 -12.61
CA ILE A 329 8.91 -10.68 -14.04
C ILE A 329 7.40 -10.89 -14.20
N LEU A 330 6.79 -11.68 -13.33
CA LEU A 330 5.34 -11.93 -13.34
C LEU A 330 4.54 -10.63 -13.18
N ARG A 331 4.89 -9.80 -12.18
CA ARG A 331 4.26 -8.49 -11.95
C ARG A 331 4.43 -7.56 -13.15
N HIS A 332 5.64 -7.45 -13.69
CA HIS A 332 5.92 -6.59 -14.84
C HIS A 332 5.15 -7.03 -16.10
N ARG A 333 5.08 -8.34 -16.35
CA ARG A 333 4.28 -8.90 -17.44
C ARG A 333 2.81 -8.51 -17.32
N ARG A 334 2.23 -8.61 -16.13
CA ARG A 334 0.82 -8.24 -15.89
C ARG A 334 0.55 -6.75 -16.06
N VAL A 335 1.49 -5.90 -15.67
CA VAL A 335 1.41 -4.44 -15.90
C VAL A 335 1.40 -4.17 -17.42
N THR A 336 2.30 -4.79 -18.17
CA THR A 336 2.40 -4.63 -19.63
C THR A 336 1.18 -5.18 -20.36
N GLU A 337 0.66 -6.33 -19.92
CA GLU A 337 -0.56 -6.95 -20.45
C GLU A 337 -1.84 -6.18 -20.05
N LYS A 338 -1.71 -5.08 -19.28
CA LYS A 338 -2.83 -4.33 -18.68
C LYS A 338 -3.83 -5.26 -18.00
N VAL A 339 -3.35 -6.32 -17.34
CA VAL A 339 -4.21 -7.23 -16.60
C VAL A 339 -4.98 -6.38 -15.58
N GLN A 340 -6.30 -6.37 -15.79
CA GLN A 340 -7.24 -5.42 -15.21
C GLN A 340 -7.17 -5.47 -13.69
N CYS A 341 -7.33 -4.32 -13.04
CA CYS A 341 -7.42 -4.29 -11.59
C CYS A 341 -8.69 -5.04 -11.18
N ILE A 342 -8.56 -5.96 -10.24
CA ILE A 342 -9.67 -6.78 -9.79
C ILE A 342 -10.29 -6.09 -8.57
N LEU A 343 -11.54 -5.67 -8.71
CA LEU A 343 -12.31 -5.08 -7.63
C LEU A 343 -13.06 -6.19 -6.89
N HIS A 344 -13.02 -6.08 -5.56
CA HIS A 344 -13.71 -6.96 -4.65
C HIS A 344 -14.86 -6.21 -3.98
N ASP A 345 -16.07 -6.69 -4.20
CA ASP A 345 -17.19 -6.41 -3.32
C ASP A 345 -17.37 -7.62 -2.40
N HIS A 346 -17.48 -7.38 -1.10
CA HIS A 346 -17.77 -8.41 -0.12
C HIS A 346 -18.95 -7.98 0.73
N CYS A 347 -19.93 -8.87 0.94
CA CYS A 347 -21.02 -8.59 1.85
C CYS A 347 -21.23 -9.73 2.86
N PHE A 348 -21.56 -9.31 4.07
CA PHE A 348 -22.02 -10.15 5.15
C PHE A 348 -23.49 -9.83 5.39
N ILE A 349 -24.38 -10.82 5.30
CA ILE A 349 -25.81 -10.65 5.50
C ILE A 349 -26.28 -11.59 6.60
N ARG A 350 -27.19 -11.13 7.45
CA ARG A 350 -27.89 -11.96 8.43
C ARG A 350 -29.39 -11.73 8.32
N LEU A 351 -30.14 -12.82 8.21
CA LEU A 351 -31.61 -12.79 8.19
C LEU A 351 -32.18 -13.08 9.57
N TYR A 352 -33.27 -12.39 9.93
CA TYR A 352 -33.97 -12.54 11.21
C TYR A 352 -35.02 -13.69 11.23
N GLY A 353 -35.01 -14.54 10.20
CA GLY A 353 -35.94 -15.67 10.09
C GLY A 353 -35.67 -16.81 11.06
N GLU A 354 -36.55 -17.81 11.06
CA GLU A 354 -36.48 -18.99 11.95
C GLU A 354 -35.18 -19.78 11.82
N GLU A 355 -34.63 -19.87 10.61
CA GLU A 355 -33.36 -20.55 10.33
C GLU A 355 -32.12 -19.75 10.78
N GLY A 356 -32.27 -18.45 11.04
CA GLY A 356 -31.18 -17.54 11.39
C GLY A 356 -30.04 -17.58 10.38
N GLU A 357 -30.33 -17.58 9.09
CA GLU A 357 -29.33 -17.72 8.02
C GLU A 357 -28.37 -16.53 7.98
N SER A 358 -27.10 -16.80 7.69
CA SER A 358 -26.07 -15.81 7.41
C SER A 358 -25.34 -16.13 6.12
N PHE A 359 -24.98 -15.08 5.39
CA PHE A 359 -24.37 -15.15 4.07
C PHE A 359 -23.06 -14.37 4.11
N SER A 360 -22.01 -14.94 3.51
CA SER A 360 -20.82 -14.21 3.07
C SER A 360 -20.73 -14.34 1.56
N ILE A 361 -20.82 -13.24 0.85
CA ILE A 361 -20.80 -13.21 -0.62
C ILE A 361 -19.63 -12.36 -1.07
N THR A 362 -18.83 -12.87 -1.99
CA THR A 362 -17.76 -12.10 -2.61
C THR A 362 -17.99 -12.07 -4.11
N ARG A 363 -17.98 -10.86 -4.66
CA ARG A 363 -17.97 -10.59 -6.09
C ARG A 363 -16.60 -10.07 -6.49
N VAL A 364 -16.10 -10.63 -7.57
CA VAL A 364 -14.82 -10.28 -8.18
C VAL A 364 -15.12 -9.73 -9.57
N GLN A 365 -14.72 -8.49 -9.85
CA GLN A 365 -15.00 -7.84 -11.13
C GLN A 365 -13.77 -7.15 -11.72
N SER A 366 -13.76 -7.06 -13.04
CA SER A 366 -12.80 -6.26 -13.82
C SER A 366 -13.03 -4.75 -13.60
N SER A 367 -11.94 -3.99 -13.45
CA SER A 367 -12.01 -2.54 -13.32
C SER A 367 -12.57 -1.83 -14.57
N GLU A 368 -12.10 -2.14 -15.79
CA GLU A 368 -12.48 -1.36 -16.98
C GLU A 368 -13.84 -1.75 -17.57
N ALA A 369 -14.22 -3.02 -17.50
CA ALA A 369 -15.43 -3.51 -18.18
C ALA A 369 -16.63 -3.66 -17.23
N GLY A 370 -16.42 -3.58 -15.92
CA GLY A 370 -17.41 -3.97 -14.91
C GLY A 370 -17.83 -5.45 -15.00
N GLU A 371 -17.11 -6.24 -15.82
CA GLU A 371 -17.40 -7.65 -16.07
C GLU A 371 -17.16 -8.45 -14.79
N VAL A 372 -18.13 -9.27 -14.42
CA VAL A 372 -18.06 -10.11 -13.22
C VAL A 372 -17.24 -11.35 -13.55
N ASN A 373 -16.01 -11.41 -13.04
CA ASN A 373 -15.12 -12.56 -13.21
C ASN A 373 -15.62 -13.78 -12.42
N SER A 374 -16.06 -13.54 -11.18
CA SER A 374 -16.67 -14.58 -10.35
C SER A 374 -17.55 -13.99 -9.25
N CYS A 375 -18.51 -14.77 -8.78
CA CYS A 375 -19.35 -14.44 -7.64
C CYS A 375 -19.65 -15.73 -6.88
N TYR A 376 -19.28 -15.78 -5.60
CA TYR A 376 -19.49 -16.96 -4.76
C TYR A 376 -20.08 -16.56 -3.42
N ALA A 377 -20.86 -17.49 -2.85
CA ALA A 377 -21.52 -17.31 -1.58
C ALA A 377 -21.29 -18.49 -0.65
N THR A 378 -21.14 -18.18 0.63
CA THR A 378 -21.23 -19.15 1.72
C THR A 378 -22.46 -18.83 2.54
N VAL A 379 -23.36 -19.81 2.68
CA VAL A 379 -24.61 -19.70 3.43
C VAL A 379 -24.57 -20.63 4.62
N GLN A 380 -24.76 -20.09 5.82
CA GLN A 380 -24.77 -20.85 7.07
C GLN A 380 -26.12 -20.70 7.77
N SER A 381 -26.72 -21.82 8.19
CA SER A 381 -27.94 -21.83 9.03
C SER A 381 -27.57 -22.02 10.49
N ALA A 382 -28.08 -21.15 11.35
CA ALA A 382 -27.84 -21.21 12.79
C ALA A 382 -28.51 -22.45 13.43
N VAL A 383 -29.64 -22.90 12.87
CA VAL A 383 -30.43 -24.04 13.35
C VAL A 383 -29.77 -25.36 12.95
N SER A 384 -29.51 -25.55 11.65
CA SER A 384 -28.92 -26.78 11.13
C SER A 384 -27.42 -26.90 11.43
N LYS A 385 -26.76 -25.77 11.75
CA LYS A 385 -25.31 -25.64 12.00
C LYS A 385 -24.44 -26.08 10.82
N LYS A 386 -24.99 -26.06 9.61
CA LYS A 386 -24.30 -26.43 8.37
C LYS A 386 -24.03 -25.17 7.55
N ALA A 387 -22.90 -25.17 6.84
CA ALA A 387 -22.54 -24.17 5.84
C ALA A 387 -22.55 -24.79 4.44
N PHE A 388 -22.96 -24.01 3.44
CA PHE A 388 -23.06 -24.40 2.04
C PHE A 388 -22.35 -23.38 1.19
N GLN A 389 -21.49 -23.86 0.29
CA GLN A 389 -20.78 -23.02 -0.66
C GLN A 389 -21.46 -23.12 -2.03
N TYR A 390 -21.62 -21.96 -2.68
CA TYR A 390 -22.23 -21.81 -3.99
C TYR A 390 -21.31 -20.99 -4.90
N HIS A 391 -21.05 -21.53 -6.08
CA HIS A 391 -20.21 -20.91 -7.12
C HIS A 391 -21.00 -20.58 -8.40
N SER A 392 -22.29 -20.93 -8.42
CA SER A 392 -23.21 -20.68 -9.53
C SER A 392 -24.58 -20.28 -8.99
N GLY A 393 -25.31 -19.47 -9.77
CA GLY A 393 -26.60 -18.92 -9.37
C GLY A 393 -26.52 -17.85 -8.28
N VAL A 394 -25.32 -17.32 -8.00
CA VAL A 394 -25.08 -16.22 -7.05
C VAL A 394 -24.92 -14.92 -7.82
N LEU A 395 -25.67 -13.89 -7.42
CA LEU A 395 -25.60 -12.55 -7.97
C LEU A 395 -25.43 -11.56 -6.82
N LEU A 396 -24.52 -10.61 -7.02
CA LEU A 396 -24.38 -9.40 -6.19
C LEU A 396 -24.21 -8.23 -7.15
N GLY A 397 -25.18 -7.33 -7.21
CA GLY A 397 -25.19 -6.19 -8.15
C GLY A 397 -25.50 -4.88 -7.45
N GLY A 398 -24.65 -3.87 -7.56
CA GLY A 398 -25.00 -2.51 -7.12
C GLY A 398 -26.02 -1.86 -8.07
N GLU A 399 -27.05 -1.20 -7.56
CA GLU A 399 -28.06 -0.46 -8.36
C GLU A 399 -27.55 0.93 -8.76
N GLU A 400 -27.75 1.37 -10.01
CA GLU A 400 -27.11 2.59 -10.53
C GLU A 400 -27.78 3.90 -10.15
N GLU A 401 -29.10 3.88 -10.00
CA GLU A 401 -29.90 5.09 -9.80
C GLU A 401 -29.67 5.73 -8.43
N GLU A 402 -29.10 5.00 -7.47
CA GLU A 402 -28.78 5.49 -6.13
C GLU A 402 -27.34 5.19 -5.74
N SER A 403 -26.53 6.24 -5.76
CA SER A 403 -25.11 6.20 -5.42
C SER A 403 -24.72 7.35 -4.50
N TYR A 404 -23.65 7.13 -3.75
CA TYR A 404 -22.95 8.15 -2.98
C TYR A 404 -21.66 8.51 -3.73
N ARG A 405 -21.50 9.79 -4.04
CA ARG A 405 -20.22 10.31 -4.50
C ARG A 405 -19.46 10.87 -3.32
N SER A 406 -18.26 10.35 -3.10
CA SER A 406 -17.35 10.85 -2.08
C SER A 406 -17.00 12.32 -2.33
N SER A 407 -17.08 13.12 -1.26
CA SER A 407 -16.54 14.49 -1.26
C SER A 407 -15.02 14.53 -1.04
N GLU A 408 -14.41 13.44 -0.59
CA GLU A 408 -12.98 13.31 -0.27
C GLU A 408 -12.17 12.79 -1.46
N THR A 409 -12.63 11.70 -2.07
CA THR A 409 -11.92 10.98 -3.14
C THR A 409 -12.58 11.11 -4.51
N GLY A 410 -13.84 11.56 -4.55
CA GLY A 410 -14.64 11.61 -5.77
C GLY A 410 -15.16 10.26 -6.26
N VAL A 411 -14.80 9.14 -5.60
CA VAL A 411 -15.27 7.79 -5.93
C VAL A 411 -16.79 7.70 -5.77
N VAL A 412 -17.42 6.96 -6.69
CA VAL A 412 -18.86 6.71 -6.67
C VAL A 412 -19.12 5.31 -6.16
N PHE A 413 -19.81 5.23 -5.03
CA PHE A 413 -20.19 3.98 -4.39
C PHE A 413 -21.69 3.72 -4.60
N PRO A 414 -22.10 2.49 -4.97
CA PRO A 414 -23.50 2.12 -4.87
C PRO A 414 -23.95 2.23 -3.40
N THR A 415 -25.16 2.72 -3.16
CA THR A 415 -25.77 2.70 -1.81
C THR A 415 -26.89 1.66 -1.70
N ARG A 416 -27.14 0.93 -2.80
CA ARG A 416 -28.09 -0.17 -2.87
C ARG A 416 -27.50 -1.32 -3.67
N TRP A 417 -27.81 -2.54 -3.24
CA TRP A 417 -27.41 -3.76 -3.93
C TRP A 417 -28.57 -4.74 -4.01
N VAL A 418 -28.57 -5.53 -5.07
CA VAL A 418 -29.42 -6.70 -5.25
C VAL A 418 -28.56 -7.94 -5.06
N VAL A 419 -29.09 -8.91 -4.32
CA VAL A 419 -28.47 -10.20 -4.10
C VAL A 419 -29.45 -11.29 -4.49
N GLU A 420 -28.99 -12.23 -5.32
CA GLU A 420 -29.66 -13.50 -5.53
C GLU A 420 -28.71 -14.62 -5.09
N CYS A 421 -29.20 -15.56 -4.27
CA CYS A 421 -28.36 -16.63 -3.77
C CYS A 421 -29.19 -17.90 -3.54
N PRO A 422 -28.70 -19.08 -3.98
CA PRO A 422 -29.28 -20.34 -3.56
C PRO A 422 -29.06 -20.56 -2.06
N THR A 423 -29.92 -21.36 -1.45
CA THR A 423 -29.88 -21.75 -0.03
C THR A 423 -30.15 -23.26 0.10
N GLN A 424 -30.30 -23.77 1.33
CA GLN A 424 -30.57 -25.19 1.56
C GLN A 424 -31.80 -25.70 0.79
N ASP A 425 -31.79 -27.00 0.48
CA ASP A 425 -32.92 -27.75 -0.07
C ASP A 425 -33.52 -27.16 -1.35
N GLY A 426 -32.69 -26.52 -2.19
CA GLY A 426 -33.13 -25.93 -3.47
C GLY A 426 -33.91 -24.61 -3.34
N CYS A 427 -34.02 -24.05 -2.14
CA CYS A 427 -34.58 -22.72 -1.93
C CYS A 427 -33.62 -21.65 -2.47
N ARG A 428 -34.12 -20.47 -2.78
CA ARG A 428 -33.30 -19.29 -3.10
C ARG A 428 -33.79 -18.05 -2.37
N VAL A 429 -32.90 -17.09 -2.18
CA VAL A 429 -33.23 -15.76 -1.68
C VAL A 429 -32.99 -14.71 -2.76
N GLU A 430 -33.87 -13.72 -2.78
CA GLU A 430 -33.73 -12.51 -3.57
C GLU A 430 -33.83 -11.34 -2.60
N LEU A 431 -32.73 -10.63 -2.39
CA LEU A 431 -32.56 -9.63 -1.34
C LEU A 431 -32.19 -8.29 -1.94
N ARG A 432 -32.67 -7.23 -1.31
CA ARG A 432 -32.24 -5.85 -1.52
C ARG A 432 -31.53 -5.37 -0.26
N LEU A 433 -30.32 -4.87 -0.44
CA LEU A 433 -29.46 -4.28 0.59
C LEU A 433 -29.50 -2.77 0.39
N VAL A 434 -29.76 -2.02 1.44
CA VAL A 434 -29.79 -0.56 1.41
C VAL A 434 -28.87 -0.01 2.48
N ALA A 435 -27.93 0.85 2.11
CA ALA A 435 -27.03 1.52 3.04
C ALA A 435 -27.82 2.26 4.14
N THR A 436 -27.41 2.08 5.40
CA THR A 436 -28.05 2.78 6.53
C THR A 436 -27.70 4.27 6.53
N LEU A 437 -26.49 4.60 6.07
CA LEU A 437 -26.01 5.94 5.76
C LEU A 437 -25.27 5.90 4.42
N ALA A 438 -25.43 6.95 3.60
CA ALA A 438 -24.74 7.05 2.32
C ALA A 438 -23.22 7.17 2.49
N ASN A 439 -22.77 8.09 3.36
CA ASN A 439 -21.35 8.28 3.67
C ASN A 439 -20.89 7.29 4.77
N GLN A 440 -20.30 6.19 4.34
CA GLN A 440 -19.57 5.21 5.15
C GLN A 440 -18.26 4.82 4.43
N GLU A 441 -17.63 5.82 3.80
CA GLU A 441 -16.37 5.66 3.09
C GLU A 441 -15.19 5.66 4.06
N VAL A 442 -14.30 4.68 3.94
CA VAL A 442 -13.03 4.61 4.65
C VAL A 442 -11.89 4.89 3.67
N THR A 443 -11.20 6.01 3.90
CA THR A 443 -9.97 6.39 3.20
C THR A 443 -8.79 5.85 4.01
N THR A 444 -7.95 5.03 3.39
CA THR A 444 -6.75 4.45 4.02
C THR A 444 -5.80 3.94 2.94
N PHE A 445 -4.50 3.90 3.25
CA PHE A 445 -3.46 3.44 2.35
C PHE A 445 -3.66 2.02 1.81
N LEU A 446 -4.22 1.11 2.61
CA LEU A 446 -4.53 -0.26 2.13
C LEU A 446 -5.75 -0.31 1.18
N ALA A 447 -6.49 0.80 1.08
CA ALA A 447 -7.75 0.90 0.36
C ALA A 447 -7.73 1.88 -0.83
N GLN A 448 -6.56 2.39 -1.22
CA GLN A 448 -6.42 3.52 -2.15
C GLN A 448 -7.32 3.42 -3.41
N PRO A 449 -8.03 4.51 -3.79
CA PRO A 449 -8.15 5.79 -3.07
C PRO A 449 -8.97 5.67 -1.77
N SER A 450 -9.99 4.82 -1.75
CA SER A 450 -10.82 4.51 -0.59
C SER A 450 -11.66 3.25 -0.85
N MET A 451 -12.35 2.78 0.19
CA MET A 451 -13.40 1.78 0.07
C MET A 451 -14.65 2.23 0.83
N TRP A 452 -15.82 1.77 0.41
CA TRP A 452 -17.04 1.89 1.21
C TRP A 452 -17.13 0.69 2.13
N GLU A 453 -17.13 0.92 3.44
CA GLU A 453 -17.25 -0.14 4.44
C GLU A 453 -18.32 0.25 5.45
N GLY A 454 -19.51 -0.29 5.26
CA GLY A 454 -20.67 0.22 5.96
C GLY A 454 -21.79 -0.79 6.18
N THR A 455 -22.73 -0.39 7.01
CA THR A 455 -23.91 -1.18 7.32
C THR A 455 -25.03 -1.00 6.31
N VAL A 456 -25.75 -2.09 6.10
CA VAL A 456 -26.95 -2.15 5.25
C VAL A 456 -28.13 -2.75 6.00
N THR A 457 -29.33 -2.28 5.69
CA THR A 457 -30.59 -2.99 6.00
C THR A 457 -30.91 -3.95 4.87
N VAL A 458 -31.44 -5.13 5.22
CA VAL A 458 -31.76 -6.18 4.26
C VAL A 458 -33.25 -6.46 4.26
N THR A 459 -33.85 -6.47 3.08
CA THR A 459 -35.25 -6.84 2.85
C THR A 459 -35.34 -7.68 1.59
N GLY A 460 -36.24 -8.65 1.54
CA GLY A 460 -36.46 -9.40 0.31
C GLY A 460 -37.32 -10.63 0.53
N ARG A 461 -37.15 -11.63 -0.33
CA ARG A 461 -37.99 -12.82 -0.34
C ARG A 461 -37.17 -14.11 -0.38
N ARG A 462 -37.65 -15.10 0.36
CA ARG A 462 -37.24 -16.51 0.25
C ARG A 462 -38.24 -17.24 -0.63
N ILE A 463 -37.74 -17.90 -1.66
CA ILE A 463 -38.53 -18.70 -2.60
C ILE A 463 -38.17 -20.16 -2.39
N LYS A 464 -39.17 -20.97 -2.01
CA LYS A 464 -39.01 -22.42 -1.83
C LYS A 464 -39.13 -23.17 -3.15
N VAL A 465 -38.75 -24.44 -3.16
CA VAL A 465 -38.82 -25.32 -4.34
C VAL A 465 -40.25 -25.46 -4.89
N ASP A 466 -41.27 -25.40 -4.02
CA ASP A 466 -42.68 -25.45 -4.40
C ASP A 466 -43.22 -24.12 -4.97
N GLY A 467 -42.36 -23.09 -5.09
CA GLY A 467 -42.70 -21.75 -5.56
C GLY A 467 -43.32 -20.85 -4.49
N SER A 468 -43.51 -21.33 -3.25
CA SER A 468 -43.99 -20.49 -2.16
C SER A 468 -42.96 -19.43 -1.78
N VAL A 469 -43.47 -18.24 -1.45
CA VAL A 469 -42.66 -17.05 -1.17
C VAL A 469 -42.88 -16.61 0.27
N THR A 470 -41.80 -16.29 0.98
CA THR A 470 -41.83 -15.74 2.33
C THR A 470 -40.98 -14.48 2.39
N GLU A 471 -41.53 -13.38 2.89
CA GLU A 471 -40.78 -12.14 3.10
C GLU A 471 -39.75 -12.35 4.21
N VAL A 472 -38.55 -11.80 4.00
CA VAL A 472 -37.43 -11.87 4.94
C VAL A 472 -36.83 -10.49 5.16
N GLN A 473 -36.36 -10.27 6.37
CA GLN A 473 -35.68 -9.05 6.79
C GLN A 473 -34.39 -9.40 7.51
N GLY A 474 -33.45 -8.45 7.52
CA GLY A 474 -32.14 -8.67 8.09
C GLY A 474 -31.30 -7.41 8.18
N ASP A 475 -30.05 -7.60 8.54
CA ASP A 475 -29.01 -6.60 8.50
C ASP A 475 -27.73 -7.16 7.90
N GLY A 476 -26.78 -6.28 7.60
CA GLY A 476 -25.52 -6.69 7.03
C GLY A 476 -24.47 -5.61 6.99
N PHE A 477 -23.33 -5.98 6.43
CA PHE A 477 -22.20 -5.11 6.12
C PHE A 477 -21.82 -5.34 4.67
N VAL A 478 -21.43 -4.27 3.97
CA VAL A 478 -20.86 -4.35 2.63
C VAL A 478 -19.52 -3.63 2.66
N THR A 479 -18.50 -4.27 2.08
CA THR A 479 -17.25 -3.66 1.67
C THR A 479 -17.30 -3.57 0.15
N SER A 480 -17.15 -2.37 -0.41
CA SER A 480 -17.14 -2.15 -1.86
C SER A 480 -16.02 -1.21 -2.27
N ARG A 481 -15.34 -1.54 -3.37
CA ARG A 481 -14.34 -0.66 -3.99
C ARG A 481 -14.94 0.40 -4.92
N GLY A 482 -16.27 0.51 -4.94
CA GLY A 482 -16.99 1.48 -5.78
C GLY A 482 -17.00 1.09 -7.25
N ARG A 483 -17.51 2.01 -8.08
CA ARG A 483 -17.55 1.84 -9.54
C ARG A 483 -16.43 2.60 -10.20
N VAL A 484 -15.83 1.98 -11.20
CA VAL A 484 -14.77 2.57 -12.00
C VAL A 484 -15.34 3.69 -12.86
N ASN A 485 -15.02 4.92 -12.48
CA ASN A 485 -13.94 5.63 -13.17
C ASN A 485 -12.80 5.75 -12.14
N LEU A 486 -11.77 4.90 -12.25
CA LEU A 486 -10.54 5.01 -11.45
C LEU A 486 -9.71 6.25 -11.82
N HIS A 487 -10.22 7.08 -12.73
CA HIS A 487 -9.74 8.42 -13.04
C HIS A 487 -10.83 9.47 -12.73
N PRO A 488 -11.30 9.63 -11.47
CA PRO A 488 -12.15 10.78 -11.11
C PRO A 488 -11.39 12.10 -11.29
N GLU A 489 -10.07 12.02 -11.41
CA GLU A 489 -9.15 13.10 -11.73
C GLU A 489 -9.37 13.63 -13.15
N GLU A 490 -9.63 12.81 -14.18
CA GLU A 490 -9.80 13.36 -15.54
C GLU A 490 -10.91 14.42 -15.64
N PRO A 491 -12.14 14.22 -15.10
CA PRO A 491 -13.16 15.27 -15.10
C PRO A 491 -12.82 16.46 -14.21
N VAL A 492 -12.20 16.22 -13.04
CA VAL A 492 -11.86 17.28 -12.08
C VAL A 492 -10.68 18.11 -12.57
N TYR A 493 -9.60 17.46 -13.02
CA TYR A 493 -8.44 18.06 -13.68
C TYR A 493 -8.86 18.74 -14.97
N SER A 494 -9.70 18.14 -15.81
CA SER A 494 -10.19 18.82 -17.03
C SER A 494 -10.95 20.10 -16.70
N MET A 495 -11.78 20.09 -15.65
CA MET A 495 -12.49 21.28 -15.18
C MET A 495 -11.50 22.32 -14.61
N LEU A 496 -10.59 21.90 -13.73
CA LEU A 496 -9.55 22.75 -13.13
C LEU A 496 -8.66 23.38 -14.20
N HIS A 497 -8.19 22.57 -15.17
CA HIS A 497 -7.43 22.96 -16.35
C HIS A 497 -8.21 23.97 -17.18
N ALA A 498 -9.46 23.67 -17.54
CA ALA A 498 -10.26 24.54 -18.40
C ALA A 498 -10.45 25.93 -17.78
N ILE A 499 -10.75 25.99 -16.47
CA ILE A 499 -10.92 27.25 -15.75
C ILE A 499 -9.59 27.99 -15.60
N GLY A 500 -8.56 27.31 -15.10
CA GLY A 500 -7.26 27.89 -14.80
C GLY A 500 -6.51 28.33 -16.05
N SER A 501 -6.35 27.44 -17.02
CA SER A 501 -5.61 27.71 -18.24
C SER A 501 -6.28 28.79 -19.09
N THR A 502 -7.61 28.78 -19.23
CA THR A 502 -8.31 29.81 -20.03
C THR A 502 -8.06 31.21 -19.49
N ALA A 503 -8.05 31.37 -18.16
CA ALA A 503 -7.76 32.65 -17.54
C ALA A 503 -6.29 33.05 -17.77
N MET A 504 -5.35 32.14 -17.51
CA MET A 504 -3.92 32.44 -17.58
C MET A 504 -3.39 32.64 -19.01
N ARG A 505 -4.05 32.07 -20.02
CA ARG A 505 -3.66 32.18 -21.43
C ARG A 505 -4.12 33.47 -22.11
N ARG A 506 -4.90 34.33 -21.44
CA ARG A 506 -5.33 35.62 -22.00
C ARG A 506 -4.12 36.50 -22.32
N THR A 507 -4.17 37.22 -23.43
CA THR A 507 -3.07 38.08 -23.89
C THR A 507 -2.75 39.21 -22.91
N GLU A 508 -3.72 39.64 -22.12
CA GLU A 508 -3.55 40.67 -21.08
C GLU A 508 -2.62 40.21 -19.95
N VAL A 509 -2.55 38.89 -19.69
CA VAL A 509 -1.66 38.33 -18.67
C VAL A 509 -0.18 38.46 -19.06
N ALA A 510 0.13 38.55 -20.36
CA ALA A 510 1.50 38.74 -20.85
C ALA A 510 2.10 40.11 -20.46
N ALA A 511 1.26 41.08 -20.08
CA ALA A 511 1.70 42.44 -19.72
C ALA A 511 2.25 42.54 -18.29
N PHE A 512 2.08 41.52 -17.46
CA PHE A 512 2.57 41.50 -16.08
C PHE A 512 4.04 41.05 -16.04
N GLU A 513 4.83 41.70 -15.18
CA GLU A 513 6.29 41.53 -15.13
C GLU A 513 6.74 40.42 -14.17
N SER A 514 5.84 39.93 -13.30
CA SER A 514 6.15 38.90 -12.31
C SER A 514 5.00 37.91 -12.08
N TRP A 515 5.32 36.70 -11.61
CA TRP A 515 4.33 35.69 -11.26
C TRP A 515 3.50 36.09 -10.02
N GLU A 516 4.05 36.92 -9.12
CA GLU A 516 3.30 37.48 -7.99
C GLU A 516 2.17 38.39 -8.46
N GLU A 517 2.45 39.33 -9.37
CA GLU A 517 1.41 40.22 -9.90
C GLU A 517 0.33 39.45 -10.66
N ILE A 518 0.71 38.40 -11.39
CA ILE A 518 -0.26 37.50 -12.04
C ILE A 518 -1.10 36.78 -10.98
N ALA A 519 -0.49 36.27 -9.91
CA ALA A 519 -1.20 35.58 -8.83
C ALA A 519 -2.19 36.50 -8.10
N GLU A 520 -1.82 37.75 -7.85
CA GLU A 520 -2.62 38.76 -7.13
C GLU A 520 -3.69 39.43 -8.01
N GLY A 521 -3.50 39.44 -9.33
CA GLY A 521 -4.47 39.96 -10.30
C GLY A 521 -5.27 38.84 -10.98
N PRO A 522 -4.94 38.47 -12.24
CA PRO A 522 -5.65 37.44 -13.00
C PRO A 522 -5.85 36.11 -12.26
N GLY A 523 -4.90 35.71 -11.40
CA GLY A 523 -4.94 34.49 -10.62
C GLY A 523 -6.09 34.48 -9.59
N VAL A 524 -6.37 35.62 -8.95
CA VAL A 524 -7.50 35.77 -8.02
C VAL A 524 -8.83 35.65 -8.76
N GLU A 525 -8.94 36.22 -9.97
CA GLU A 525 -10.14 36.08 -10.79
C GLU A 525 -10.40 34.62 -11.17
N ALA A 526 -9.37 33.92 -11.63
CA ALA A 526 -9.43 32.49 -11.95
C ALA A 526 -9.85 31.65 -10.74
N LEU A 527 -9.26 31.95 -9.58
CA LEU A 527 -9.57 31.29 -8.31
C LEU A 527 -11.02 31.51 -7.87
N ALA A 528 -11.59 32.70 -8.09
CA ALA A 528 -12.99 32.98 -7.75
C ALA A 528 -13.97 32.14 -8.60
N VAL A 529 -13.69 32.00 -9.89
CA VAL A 529 -14.46 31.12 -10.79
C VAL A 529 -14.30 29.67 -10.36
N LEU A 530 -13.07 29.25 -10.08
CA LEU A 530 -12.78 27.88 -9.67
C LEU A 530 -13.47 27.53 -8.36
N LYS A 531 -13.40 28.39 -7.35
CA LYS A 531 -14.06 28.21 -6.06
C LYS A 531 -15.56 28.02 -6.22
N SER A 532 -16.18 28.77 -7.14
CA SER A 532 -17.61 28.64 -7.44
C SER A 532 -17.93 27.29 -8.08
N ALA A 533 -17.10 26.84 -9.03
CA ALA A 533 -17.25 25.53 -9.68
C ALA A 533 -17.05 24.37 -8.70
N LEU A 534 -15.97 24.40 -7.92
CA LEU A 534 -15.66 23.40 -6.90
C LEU A 534 -16.78 23.30 -5.84
N LYS A 535 -17.39 24.41 -5.44
CA LYS A 535 -18.52 24.41 -4.51
C LYS A 535 -19.72 23.60 -5.04
N THR A 536 -19.97 23.60 -6.35
CA THR A 536 -21.03 22.76 -6.95
C THR A 536 -20.73 21.26 -6.84
N GLN A 537 -19.46 20.90 -6.69
CA GLN A 537 -18.96 19.55 -6.47
C GLN A 537 -18.78 19.21 -4.97
N GLN A 538 -19.35 20.02 -4.07
CA GLN A 538 -19.16 19.92 -2.61
C GLN A 538 -17.68 20.02 -2.21
N PHE A 539 -16.92 20.81 -2.97
CA PHE A 539 -15.53 21.16 -2.69
C PHE A 539 -15.40 22.62 -2.29
N GLU A 540 -15.27 22.82 -0.98
CA GLU A 540 -14.87 24.09 -0.41
C GLU A 540 -13.36 24.12 -0.20
N LEU A 541 -12.70 25.10 -0.81
CA LEU A 541 -11.27 25.31 -0.66
C LEU A 541 -10.97 26.00 0.67
N THR A 542 -10.01 25.47 1.44
CA THR A 542 -9.49 26.14 2.63
C THR A 542 -8.74 27.44 2.25
N PRO A 543 -8.52 28.37 3.19
CA PRO A 543 -7.69 29.56 2.93
C PRO A 543 -6.29 29.19 2.44
N SER A 544 -5.67 28.14 3.00
CA SER A 544 -4.35 27.65 2.59
C SER A 544 -4.36 27.12 1.15
N GLN A 545 -5.36 26.32 0.78
CA GLN A 545 -5.53 25.82 -0.60
C GLN A 545 -5.73 26.97 -1.59
N GLN A 546 -6.48 28.01 -1.21
CA GLN A 546 -6.68 29.21 -2.03
C GLN A 546 -5.36 29.93 -2.32
N VAL A 547 -4.49 30.11 -1.32
CA VAL A 547 -3.18 30.76 -1.51
C VAL A 547 -2.27 29.93 -2.42
N VAL A 548 -2.23 28.60 -2.22
CA VAL A 548 -1.46 27.69 -3.07
C VAL A 548 -1.93 27.73 -4.52
N LEU A 549 -3.25 27.68 -4.76
CA LEU A 549 -3.81 27.69 -6.11
C LEU A 549 -3.58 29.04 -6.81
N ALA A 550 -3.64 30.16 -6.09
CA ALA A 550 -3.29 31.46 -6.64
C ALA A 550 -1.80 31.51 -7.05
N ALA A 551 -0.90 30.96 -6.22
CA ALA A 551 0.52 30.85 -6.56
C ALA A 551 0.78 29.96 -7.78
N PHE A 552 0.04 28.86 -7.89
CA PHE A 552 0.04 28.02 -9.08
C PHE A 552 -0.39 28.80 -10.33
N PHE A 553 -1.51 29.54 -10.27
CA PHE A 553 -1.96 30.34 -11.41
C PHE A 553 -0.95 31.41 -11.82
N GLY A 554 -0.37 32.13 -10.86
CA GLY A 554 0.70 33.10 -11.13
C GLY A 554 1.88 32.48 -11.88
N THR A 555 2.34 31.32 -11.38
CA THR A 555 3.43 30.55 -11.98
C THR A 555 3.08 30.04 -13.37
N TYR A 556 1.88 29.47 -13.53
CA TYR A 556 1.37 28.98 -14.81
C TYR A 556 1.31 30.10 -15.86
N GLY A 557 0.71 31.24 -15.50
CA GLY A 557 0.59 32.39 -16.39
C GLY A 557 1.96 32.91 -16.82
N TYR A 558 2.89 33.03 -15.87
CA TYR A 558 4.24 33.48 -16.15
C TYR A 558 4.98 32.56 -17.12
N ILE A 559 4.98 31.24 -16.87
CA ILE A 559 5.62 30.25 -17.76
C ILE A 559 5.00 30.26 -19.15
N PHE A 560 3.67 30.42 -19.25
CA PHE A 560 2.98 30.39 -20.53
C PHE A 560 3.39 31.57 -21.44
N HIS A 561 3.55 32.77 -20.87
CA HIS A 561 3.86 33.99 -21.63
C HIS A 561 5.35 34.31 -21.74
N HIS A 562 6.16 33.90 -20.75
CA HIS A 562 7.59 34.21 -20.67
C HIS A 562 8.50 32.96 -20.65
N PRO A 563 8.29 31.95 -21.52
CA PRO A 563 8.96 30.64 -21.39
C PRO A 563 10.46 30.65 -21.65
N ASN A 564 10.98 31.72 -22.25
CA ASN A 564 12.40 31.86 -22.57
C ASN A 564 13.19 32.54 -21.42
N GLU A 565 12.51 33.07 -20.41
CA GLU A 565 13.15 33.68 -19.23
C GLU A 565 13.53 32.61 -18.19
N VAL A 566 14.49 31.75 -18.58
CA VAL A 566 14.86 30.52 -17.86
C VAL A 566 15.01 30.72 -16.34
N GLU A 567 15.79 31.70 -15.91
CA GLU A 567 16.04 31.93 -14.48
C GLU A 567 14.80 32.43 -13.73
N GLN A 568 13.93 33.17 -14.39
CA GLN A 568 12.69 33.66 -13.79
C GLN A 568 11.64 32.57 -13.70
N VAL A 569 11.51 31.74 -14.75
CA VAL A 569 10.67 30.54 -14.72
C VAL A 569 11.05 29.62 -13.56
N LYS A 570 12.34 29.40 -13.32
CA LYS A 570 12.83 28.59 -12.18
C LYS A 570 12.44 29.20 -10.84
N LYS A 571 12.57 30.52 -10.70
CA LYS A 571 12.16 31.23 -9.47
C LYS A 571 10.65 31.15 -9.25
N ALA A 572 9.84 31.25 -10.31
CA ALA A 572 8.40 31.08 -10.24
C ALA A 572 8.01 29.68 -9.74
N LEU A 573 8.63 28.64 -10.30
CA LEU A 573 8.43 27.25 -9.86
C LEU A 573 8.82 27.05 -8.39
N GLN A 574 9.99 27.53 -7.98
CA GLN A 574 10.43 27.46 -6.59
C GLN A 574 9.50 28.23 -5.66
N TRP A 575 9.01 29.38 -6.09
CA TRP A 575 8.07 30.17 -5.33
C TRP A 575 6.75 29.42 -5.11
N CYS A 576 6.17 28.82 -6.16
CA CYS A 576 4.98 27.98 -6.06
C CYS A 576 5.20 26.80 -5.09
N TYR A 577 6.34 26.13 -5.19
CA TYR A 577 6.71 25.03 -4.28
C TYR A 577 6.88 25.51 -2.84
N ASN A 578 7.56 26.63 -2.62
CA ASN A 578 7.73 27.21 -1.28
C ASN A 578 6.37 27.57 -0.66
N ARG A 579 5.41 28.05 -1.45
CA ARG A 579 4.04 28.28 -0.97
C ARG A 579 3.39 26.96 -0.53
N TRP A 580 3.54 25.89 -1.30
CA TRP A 580 3.09 24.55 -0.88
C TRP A 580 3.69 24.14 0.46
N MET A 581 5.02 24.18 0.58
CA MET A 581 5.72 23.78 1.79
C MET A 581 5.43 24.66 3.00
N THR A 582 5.13 25.95 2.79
CA THR A 582 4.74 26.85 3.88
C THR A 582 3.47 26.37 4.59
N PHE A 583 2.51 25.82 3.84
CA PHE A 583 1.23 25.37 4.41
C PHE A 583 1.22 23.88 4.76
N TYR A 584 1.91 23.05 3.99
CA TYR A 584 1.80 21.59 4.05
C TYR A 584 3.13 20.87 4.29
N GLY A 585 4.23 21.62 4.47
CA GLY A 585 5.56 21.04 4.69
C GLY A 585 5.72 20.39 6.06
N ALA A 586 4.89 20.76 7.04
CA ALA A 586 4.93 20.23 8.41
C ALA A 586 3.64 19.52 8.85
N SER A 587 2.65 19.39 7.96
CA SER A 587 1.32 18.85 8.29
C SER A 587 1.00 17.64 7.43
N ALA A 588 0.31 16.66 8.00
CA ALA A 588 -0.34 15.61 7.22
C ALA A 588 -1.47 16.22 6.39
N ILE A 589 -1.66 15.72 5.18
CA ILE A 589 -2.69 16.21 4.24
C ILE A 589 -3.74 15.13 3.98
N SER A 590 -4.96 15.55 3.69
CA SER A 590 -6.02 14.66 3.22
C SER A 590 -5.80 14.25 1.78
N TYR A 591 -6.47 13.17 1.37
CA TYR A 591 -6.50 12.73 -0.03
C TYR A 591 -6.91 13.87 -0.98
N ARG A 592 -7.81 14.76 -0.54
CA ARG A 592 -8.27 15.89 -1.34
C ARG A 592 -7.19 16.91 -1.66
N THR A 593 -6.44 17.34 -0.66
CA THR A 593 -5.31 18.26 -0.85
C THR A 593 -4.21 17.58 -1.65
N LEU A 594 -4.05 16.27 -1.48
CA LEU A 594 -3.14 15.47 -2.28
C LEU A 594 -3.55 15.45 -3.77
N THR A 595 -4.84 15.33 -4.10
CA THR A 595 -5.35 15.47 -5.48
C THR A 595 -5.10 16.89 -6.03
N LEU A 596 -5.23 17.94 -5.23
CA LEU A 596 -4.85 19.30 -5.67
C LEU A 596 -3.35 19.42 -5.94
N ARG A 597 -2.51 18.79 -5.12
CA ARG A 597 -1.05 18.77 -5.34
C ARG A 597 -0.71 18.08 -6.65
N ALA A 598 -1.31 16.92 -6.88
CA ALA A 598 -1.12 16.13 -8.08
C ALA A 598 -1.58 16.91 -9.33
N PHE A 599 -2.73 17.58 -9.28
CA PHE A 599 -3.17 18.51 -10.34
C PHE A 599 -2.14 19.59 -10.65
N VAL A 600 -1.62 20.29 -9.63
CA VAL A 600 -0.62 21.35 -9.81
C VAL A 600 0.65 20.80 -10.44
N MET A 601 1.13 19.63 -10.00
CA MET A 601 2.29 18.96 -10.59
C MET A 601 2.03 18.61 -12.07
N HIS A 602 0.88 18.02 -12.38
CA HIS A 602 0.48 17.63 -13.73
C HIS A 602 0.37 18.83 -14.68
N GLU A 603 -0.26 19.92 -14.25
CA GLU A 603 -0.43 21.10 -15.11
C GLU A 603 0.87 21.83 -15.38
N LEU A 604 1.70 22.01 -14.35
CA LEU A 604 3.04 22.56 -14.53
C LEU A 604 3.87 21.64 -15.42
N CYS A 605 3.61 20.33 -15.39
CA CYS A 605 4.23 19.36 -16.30
C CYS A 605 3.96 19.63 -17.75
N ASP A 606 2.68 19.57 -18.11
CA ASP A 606 2.27 19.72 -19.48
C ASP A 606 2.66 21.10 -20.02
N LEU A 607 2.54 22.13 -19.19
CA LEU A 607 2.91 23.48 -19.56
C LEU A 607 4.41 23.61 -19.83
N THR A 608 5.26 23.11 -18.93
CA THR A 608 6.72 23.23 -19.05
C THR A 608 7.24 22.40 -20.23
N HIS A 609 6.76 21.16 -20.43
CA HIS A 609 7.10 20.40 -21.63
C HIS A 609 6.65 21.08 -22.91
N THR A 610 5.48 21.72 -22.92
CA THR A 610 4.96 22.39 -24.13
C THR A 610 5.69 23.70 -24.42
N ARG A 611 6.03 24.49 -23.39
CA ARG A 611 6.52 25.87 -23.55
C ARG A 611 8.02 26.02 -23.36
N CYS A 612 8.65 25.17 -22.56
CA CYS A 612 10.05 25.28 -22.15
C CYS A 612 10.94 24.14 -22.69
N ALA A 613 10.46 23.38 -23.69
CA ALA A 613 11.17 22.25 -24.30
C ALA A 613 12.59 22.57 -24.79
N ALA A 614 12.89 23.83 -25.08
CA ALA A 614 14.20 24.25 -25.58
C ALA A 614 15.34 24.13 -24.56
N TRP A 615 15.03 24.15 -23.26
CA TRP A 615 16.03 24.19 -22.20
C TRP A 615 15.77 23.23 -21.02
N ILE A 616 14.60 22.59 -20.96
CA ILE A 616 14.35 21.50 -20.01
C ILE A 616 15.19 20.28 -20.36
N GLN A 617 15.73 19.62 -19.33
CA GLN A 617 16.49 18.39 -19.49
C GLN A 617 15.63 17.32 -20.16
N LYS A 618 16.19 16.64 -21.17
CA LYS A 618 15.45 15.68 -22.01
C LYS A 618 14.84 14.50 -21.23
N ARG A 619 15.40 14.17 -20.06
CA ARG A 619 14.98 13.07 -19.17
C ARG A 619 14.22 13.55 -17.94
N ALA A 620 14.13 14.86 -17.69
CA ALA A 620 13.36 15.39 -16.57
C ALA A 620 11.87 15.19 -16.84
N GLU A 621 11.22 14.53 -15.90
CA GLU A 621 9.77 14.54 -15.78
C GLU A 621 9.41 15.81 -15.03
N ALA A 622 8.26 16.43 -15.26
CA ALA A 622 8.04 17.69 -14.57
C ALA A 622 7.71 17.58 -13.09
N LEU A 623 7.51 16.35 -12.62
CA LEU A 623 7.60 16.01 -11.22
C LEU A 623 8.99 16.32 -10.63
N ASP A 624 10.05 16.32 -11.44
CA ASP A 624 11.37 16.86 -11.07
C ASP A 624 11.37 18.39 -11.03
N ILE A 625 10.50 19.02 -11.81
CA ILE A 625 10.41 20.49 -12.00
C ILE A 625 9.52 21.16 -10.93
N ALA A 626 8.55 20.43 -10.37
CA ALA A 626 7.54 20.93 -9.43
C ALA A 626 7.83 20.64 -7.93
N VAL A 627 8.94 19.95 -7.62
CA VAL A 627 9.45 19.55 -6.27
C VAL A 627 10.86 20.15 -6.14
N PRO A 628 11.42 20.44 -4.94
CA PRO A 628 12.32 21.58 -4.76
C PRO A 628 13.48 21.59 -5.73
N VAL A 629 13.70 22.79 -6.25
CA VAL A 629 14.78 23.20 -7.14
C VAL A 629 16.15 22.71 -6.66
N THR A 630 16.36 22.41 -5.37
CA THR A 630 17.60 21.78 -4.91
C THR A 630 17.98 20.48 -5.65
N TYR A 631 17.03 19.69 -6.15
CA TYR A 631 17.36 18.45 -6.90
C TYR A 631 17.80 18.69 -8.35
N LEU A 632 17.25 19.73 -9.00
CA LEU A 632 17.60 20.13 -10.36
C LEU A 632 18.74 21.15 -10.41
N PHE A 633 18.99 21.86 -9.31
CA PHE A 633 19.83 23.06 -9.28
C PHE A 633 20.98 23.01 -8.27
N ASN A 634 21.13 21.95 -7.47
CA ASN A 634 22.45 21.52 -6.99
C ASN A 634 23.20 20.77 -8.10
N SER A 635 23.32 21.41 -9.26
CA SER A 635 24.28 21.04 -10.30
C SER A 635 25.73 21.32 -9.87
N ASP A 636 25.93 21.97 -8.72
CA ASP A 636 27.24 22.17 -8.11
C ASP A 636 27.72 20.90 -7.39
N VAL A 637 27.90 19.81 -8.15
CA VAL A 637 29.17 19.09 -8.13
C VAL A 637 29.49 18.64 -9.56
N ALA A 638 30.03 19.56 -10.35
CA ALA A 638 31.00 19.23 -11.39
C ALA A 638 32.04 20.36 -11.55
N ASP A 639 32.47 20.96 -10.44
CA ASP A 639 33.88 21.34 -10.36
C ASP A 639 34.66 20.03 -10.17
N SER A 640 35.30 19.62 -11.25
CA SER A 640 36.11 18.41 -11.32
C SER A 640 37.19 18.47 -10.24
N CYS A 641 37.01 17.75 -9.13
CA CYS A 641 38.17 17.04 -8.60
C CYS A 641 38.71 16.22 -9.78
N VAL A 642 39.93 16.52 -10.22
CA VAL A 642 40.56 15.95 -11.42
C VAL A 642 40.86 14.48 -11.14
N PHE A 643 39.83 13.63 -11.10
CA PHE A 643 40.00 12.19 -11.08
C PHE A 643 40.54 11.79 -12.45
N THR A 644 41.80 11.36 -12.46
CA THR A 644 42.40 10.85 -13.69
C THR A 644 41.80 9.49 -13.97
N LEU A 645 41.20 9.32 -15.15
CA LEU A 645 40.64 8.03 -15.55
C LEU A 645 41.75 6.97 -15.54
N PRO A 646 41.55 5.82 -14.88
CA PRO A 646 42.51 4.73 -14.93
C PRO A 646 42.76 4.30 -16.37
N ALA A 647 44.03 4.03 -16.71
CA ALA A 647 44.34 3.44 -18.00
C ALA A 647 43.61 2.11 -18.17
N ARG A 648 43.05 1.84 -19.36
CA ARG A 648 42.29 0.60 -19.62
C ARG A 648 43.09 -0.67 -19.33
N SER A 649 44.42 -0.61 -19.45
CA SER A 649 45.31 -1.70 -19.07
C SER A 649 45.28 -2.01 -17.57
N LEU A 650 45.14 -1.00 -16.70
CA LEU A 650 45.05 -1.18 -15.24
C LEU A 650 43.72 -1.83 -14.85
N LEU A 651 42.64 -1.54 -15.58
CA LEU A 651 41.33 -2.15 -15.35
C LEU A 651 41.30 -3.65 -15.67
N LEU A 652 42.27 -4.16 -16.41
CA LEU A 652 42.35 -5.57 -16.81
C LEU A 652 43.45 -6.32 -16.06
N GLN A 653 44.20 -5.65 -15.18
CA GLN A 653 45.27 -6.25 -14.41
C GLN A 653 44.74 -6.79 -13.07
N PRO A 654 45.04 -8.04 -12.71
CA PRO A 654 44.70 -8.55 -11.39
C PRO A 654 45.54 -7.82 -10.32
N PRO A 655 44.96 -7.50 -9.15
CA PRO A 655 45.68 -6.83 -8.08
C PRO A 655 46.71 -7.77 -7.45
N SER A 656 47.77 -7.18 -6.90
CA SER A 656 48.72 -7.93 -6.08
C SER A 656 48.11 -8.34 -4.73
N LEU A 657 48.66 -9.39 -4.12
CA LEU A 657 48.24 -9.84 -2.79
C LEU A 657 48.36 -8.73 -1.72
N LEU A 658 49.36 -7.85 -1.85
CA LEU A 658 49.56 -6.72 -0.95
C LEU A 658 48.45 -5.68 -1.09
N GLU A 659 48.03 -5.37 -2.32
CA GLU A 659 46.94 -4.43 -2.60
C GLU A 659 45.61 -4.94 -2.05
N VAL A 660 45.29 -6.22 -2.23
CA VAL A 660 44.07 -6.83 -1.67
C VAL A 660 44.12 -6.86 -0.15
N ALA A 661 45.30 -7.14 0.44
CA ALA A 661 45.48 -7.14 1.89
C ALA A 661 45.30 -5.74 2.50
N GLN A 662 45.85 -4.71 1.83
CA GLN A 662 45.71 -3.31 2.22
C GLN A 662 44.25 -2.84 2.08
N MET A 663 43.59 -3.18 0.98
CA MET A 663 42.17 -2.87 0.76
C MET A 663 41.31 -3.51 1.85
N LYS A 664 41.52 -4.79 2.17
CA LYS A 664 40.81 -5.49 3.26
C LYS A 664 40.95 -4.75 4.59
N ALA A 665 42.14 -4.25 4.91
CA ALA A 665 42.40 -3.54 6.15
C ALA A 665 41.72 -2.17 6.23
N LEU A 666 41.46 -1.53 5.08
CA LEU A 666 40.83 -0.22 5.01
C LEU A 666 39.30 -0.29 4.92
N ILE A 667 38.76 -1.16 4.06
CA ILE A 667 37.31 -1.20 3.76
C ILE A 667 36.55 -2.21 4.61
N GLY A 668 37.22 -3.20 5.21
CA GLY A 668 36.54 -4.25 5.96
C GLY A 668 35.90 -3.73 7.24
N GLY A 669 34.61 -4.00 7.44
CA GLY A 669 33.87 -3.58 8.64
C GLY A 669 32.43 -3.17 8.36
N THR A 670 31.77 -2.62 9.37
CA THR A 670 30.42 -2.05 9.28
C THR A 670 30.52 -0.55 9.07
N TRP A 671 29.88 -0.03 8.03
CA TRP A 671 29.90 1.36 7.60
C TRP A 671 28.49 1.91 7.58
N ILE A 672 28.28 3.09 8.15
CA ILE A 672 26.98 3.76 8.17
C ILE A 672 27.09 5.04 7.35
N MET A 673 26.19 5.23 6.39
CA MET A 673 26.16 6.47 5.60
C MET A 673 25.84 7.67 6.49
N ASP A 674 26.57 8.77 6.33
CA ASP A 674 26.29 10.04 6.95
C ASP A 674 25.53 10.94 5.95
N PRO A 675 24.21 11.14 6.11
CA PRO A 675 23.44 11.97 5.21
C PRO A 675 23.74 13.46 5.35
N GLU A 676 24.26 13.93 6.49
CA GLU A 676 24.53 15.36 6.73
C GLU A 676 25.80 15.84 6.04
N GLU A 677 26.78 14.94 5.86
CA GLU A 677 28.05 15.26 5.17
C GLU A 677 27.98 15.02 3.65
N THR A 678 26.94 14.36 3.14
CA THR A 678 26.81 14.02 1.71
C THR A 678 26.69 15.28 0.84
N GLU A 679 27.51 15.38 -0.21
CA GLU A 679 27.56 16.49 -1.17
C GLU A 679 27.00 16.07 -2.54
N GLY A 680 26.45 17.02 -3.30
CA GLY A 680 25.82 16.74 -4.60
C GLY A 680 24.48 15.99 -4.48
N SER A 681 23.98 15.42 -5.58
CA SER A 681 22.64 14.84 -5.64
C SER A 681 22.64 13.45 -6.28
N MET A 682 22.41 12.41 -5.48
CA MET A 682 22.19 11.06 -6.04
C MET A 682 20.96 11.03 -6.95
N ASN A 683 19.94 11.82 -6.64
CA ASN A 683 18.76 11.96 -7.50
C ASN A 683 19.15 12.47 -8.89
N ALA A 684 20.03 13.47 -8.99
CA ALA A 684 20.54 13.97 -10.28
C ALA A 684 21.30 12.89 -11.07
N VAL A 685 22.10 12.06 -10.40
CA VAL A 685 22.78 10.91 -11.03
C VAL A 685 21.76 9.90 -11.57
N LEU A 686 20.75 9.54 -10.77
CA LEU A 686 19.72 8.56 -11.17
C LEU A 686 18.81 9.11 -12.28
N LEU A 687 18.53 10.41 -12.28
CA LEU A 687 17.78 11.10 -13.34
C LEU A 687 18.51 10.99 -14.68
N GLU A 688 19.80 11.30 -14.68
CA GLU A 688 20.65 11.14 -15.87
C GLU A 688 20.77 9.67 -16.30
N GLN A 689 20.57 8.71 -15.40
CA GLN A 689 20.51 7.28 -15.75
C GLN A 689 19.15 6.84 -16.30
N GLY A 690 18.10 7.68 -16.24
CA GLY A 690 16.76 7.35 -16.71
C GLY A 690 15.94 6.51 -15.72
N VAL A 691 16.28 6.55 -14.43
CA VAL A 691 15.50 5.90 -13.38
C VAL A 691 14.23 6.70 -13.11
N ASP A 692 13.08 6.04 -12.97
CA ASP A 692 11.76 6.65 -12.68
C ASP A 692 11.76 7.49 -11.38
N VAL A 693 11.07 8.64 -11.39
CA VAL A 693 11.05 9.60 -10.27
C VAL A 693 10.62 9.00 -8.94
N LEU A 694 9.68 8.04 -8.93
CA LEU A 694 9.20 7.39 -7.71
C LEU A 694 10.32 6.56 -7.06
N LEU A 695 11.08 5.82 -7.88
CA LEU A 695 12.24 5.05 -7.42
C LEU A 695 13.39 5.97 -6.99
N ARG A 696 13.65 7.06 -7.73
CA ARG A 696 14.70 8.03 -7.36
C ARG A 696 14.45 8.65 -5.98
N ASN A 697 13.21 9.05 -5.71
CA ASN A 697 12.82 9.60 -4.42
C ASN A 697 13.12 8.62 -3.28
N LEU A 698 12.73 7.34 -3.44
CA LEU A 698 13.01 6.29 -2.45
C LEU A 698 14.52 6.12 -2.20
N TYR A 699 15.32 5.95 -3.25
CA TYR A 699 16.78 5.71 -3.10
C TYR A 699 17.55 6.96 -2.65
N SER A 700 17.04 8.17 -2.90
CA SER A 700 17.72 9.41 -2.54
C SER A 700 17.78 9.64 -1.02
N LYS A 701 16.78 9.15 -0.28
CA LYS A 701 16.70 9.27 1.19
C LYS A 701 17.15 8.02 1.94
N ALA A 702 17.47 6.93 1.24
CA ALA A 702 17.96 5.72 1.87
C ALA A 702 19.30 5.98 2.59
N VAL A 703 19.39 5.59 3.86
CA VAL A 703 20.62 5.64 4.68
C VAL A 703 21.11 4.20 4.88
N PRO A 704 21.91 3.65 3.96
CA PRO A 704 22.35 2.27 4.02
C PRO A 704 23.40 2.06 5.11
N THR A 705 23.32 0.91 5.76
CA THR A 705 24.41 0.31 6.54
C THR A 705 25.06 -0.77 5.68
N TRP A 706 26.37 -0.71 5.52
CA TRP A 706 27.14 -1.69 4.76
C TRP A 706 28.01 -2.54 5.67
N LEU A 707 27.85 -3.85 5.61
CA LEU A 707 28.81 -4.81 6.13
C LEU A 707 29.69 -5.29 4.98
N ILE A 708 30.97 -4.94 5.02
CA ILE A 708 31.91 -5.23 3.94
C ILE A 708 32.95 -6.26 4.38
N ASP A 709 33.08 -7.34 3.61
CA ASP A 709 34.21 -8.27 3.71
C ASP A 709 34.97 -8.37 2.37
N VAL A 710 36.28 -8.59 2.48
CA VAL A 710 37.15 -8.79 1.32
C VAL A 710 37.73 -10.20 1.37
N ASN A 711 37.33 -11.04 0.42
CA ASN A 711 37.87 -12.38 0.24
C ASN A 711 39.17 -12.32 -0.57
N ARG A 712 40.29 -12.55 0.13
CA ARG A 712 41.64 -12.50 -0.44
C ARG A 712 41.91 -13.61 -1.46
N GLU A 713 41.34 -14.79 -1.28
CA GLU A 713 41.59 -15.94 -2.16
C GLU A 713 40.79 -15.85 -3.45
N ALA A 714 39.57 -15.31 -3.35
CA ALA A 714 38.67 -15.16 -4.48
C ALA A 714 38.85 -13.82 -5.24
N ASN A 715 39.68 -12.90 -4.75
CA ASN A 715 39.78 -11.51 -5.24
C ASN A 715 38.41 -10.83 -5.39
N LYS A 716 37.58 -10.97 -4.35
CA LYS A 716 36.21 -10.44 -4.31
C LYS A 716 35.99 -9.61 -3.07
N LEU A 717 35.21 -8.56 -3.22
CA LEU A 717 34.66 -7.76 -2.13
C LEU A 717 33.16 -8.02 -2.08
N ILE A 718 32.64 -8.30 -0.89
CA ILE A 718 31.22 -8.54 -0.65
C ILE A 718 30.72 -7.38 0.20
N ILE A 719 29.68 -6.70 -0.28
CA ILE A 719 28.95 -5.66 0.45
C ILE A 719 27.58 -6.24 0.76
N GLU A 720 27.30 -6.46 2.03
CA GLU A 720 25.95 -6.69 2.53
C GLU A 720 25.38 -5.33 2.93
N GLU A 721 24.49 -4.80 2.10
CA GLU A 721 23.74 -3.58 2.36
C GLU A 721 22.46 -3.91 3.11
N GLU A 722 22.22 -3.19 4.20
CA GLU A 722 21.00 -3.23 4.98
C GLU A 722 20.43 -1.81 5.09
N THR A 723 19.18 -1.68 4.64
CA THR A 723 18.32 -0.52 4.88
C THR A 723 17.12 -0.96 5.71
N LEU A 724 16.21 -0.03 6.04
CA LEU A 724 14.98 -0.35 6.77
C LEU A 724 14.04 -1.30 5.99
N LEU A 725 14.17 -1.38 4.66
CA LEU A 725 13.23 -2.10 3.79
C LEU A 725 13.88 -3.14 2.87
N GLU A 726 15.14 -2.95 2.54
CA GLU A 726 15.88 -3.79 1.61
C GLU A 726 17.17 -4.28 2.26
N ARG A 727 17.43 -5.58 2.08
CA ARG A 727 18.78 -6.13 2.16
C ARG A 727 19.26 -6.36 0.73
N CYS A 728 20.56 -6.27 0.52
CA CYS A 728 21.17 -6.56 -0.77
C CYS A 728 22.60 -7.06 -0.56
N CYS A 729 22.94 -8.20 -1.13
CA CYS A 729 24.32 -8.67 -1.20
C CYS A 729 24.92 -8.37 -2.57
N THR A 730 25.89 -7.46 -2.63
CA THR A 730 26.64 -7.12 -3.84
C THR A 730 28.04 -7.72 -3.79
N THR A 731 28.41 -8.47 -4.84
CA THR A 731 29.77 -8.99 -5.01
C THR A 731 30.51 -8.19 -6.08
N ILE A 732 31.62 -7.57 -5.70
CA ILE A 732 32.51 -6.81 -6.58
C ILE A 732 33.76 -7.65 -6.87
N ALA A 733 34.03 -7.92 -8.16
CA ALA A 733 35.26 -8.58 -8.59
C ALA A 733 36.42 -7.58 -8.64
N LEU A 734 37.48 -7.80 -7.85
CA LEU A 734 38.61 -6.87 -7.71
C LEU A 734 39.70 -7.05 -8.78
N ASN A 735 39.57 -8.07 -9.63
CA ASN A 735 40.60 -8.50 -10.57
C ASN A 735 40.38 -7.98 -12.00
N GLY A 736 39.52 -6.98 -12.19
CA GLY A 736 39.20 -6.46 -13.53
C GLY A 736 38.27 -7.35 -14.36
N THR A 737 37.79 -8.47 -13.83
CA THR A 737 36.80 -9.31 -14.51
C THR A 737 35.48 -8.55 -14.55
N GLU A 738 34.85 -8.51 -15.72
CA GLU A 738 33.51 -7.96 -15.86
C GLU A 738 32.49 -8.91 -15.24
N TRP A 739 31.55 -8.38 -14.47
CA TRP A 739 30.41 -9.13 -13.97
C TRP A 739 29.10 -8.44 -14.34
N ALA A 740 28.10 -9.24 -14.65
CA ALA A 740 26.74 -8.77 -14.82
C ALA A 740 25.98 -8.88 -13.50
N TRP A 741 25.12 -7.91 -13.23
CA TRP A 741 24.23 -7.89 -12.07
C TRP A 741 22.94 -7.15 -12.40
N GLU A 742 21.93 -7.25 -11.55
CA GLU A 742 20.61 -6.69 -11.81
C GLU A 742 20.23 -5.70 -10.70
N SER A 743 19.71 -4.54 -11.10
CA SER A 743 19.13 -3.53 -10.21
C SER A 743 17.64 -3.37 -10.50
N VAL A 744 16.85 -3.13 -9.45
CA VAL A 744 15.40 -2.86 -9.58
C VAL A 744 15.15 -1.59 -10.38
N SER A 745 15.94 -0.55 -10.15
CA SER A 745 15.78 0.75 -10.79
C SER A 745 16.46 0.84 -12.16
N ARG A 746 17.62 0.21 -12.32
CA ARG A 746 18.48 0.38 -13.50
C ARG A 746 18.44 -0.82 -14.47
N GLY A 747 17.80 -1.92 -14.06
CA GLY A 747 17.76 -3.17 -14.83
C GLY A 747 19.10 -3.91 -14.83
N CYS A 748 19.37 -4.65 -15.91
CA CYS A 748 20.60 -5.43 -16.06
C CYS A 748 21.79 -4.50 -16.35
N MET A 749 22.85 -4.62 -15.55
CA MET A 749 24.06 -3.83 -15.65
C MET A 749 25.29 -4.73 -15.74
N LYS A 750 26.37 -4.13 -16.24
CA LYS A 750 27.70 -4.75 -16.25
C LYS A 750 28.66 -3.85 -15.54
N SER A 751 29.56 -4.43 -14.77
CA SER A 751 30.52 -3.66 -14.01
C SER A 751 31.90 -4.29 -14.06
N ARG A 752 32.90 -3.44 -13.86
CA ARG A 752 34.29 -3.82 -13.71
C ARG A 752 34.90 -2.95 -12.61
N SER A 753 35.87 -3.50 -11.88
CA SER A 753 36.59 -2.74 -10.87
C SER A 753 38.09 -2.97 -10.93
N CYS A 754 38.86 -2.03 -10.38
CA CYS A 754 40.28 -2.21 -10.10
C CYS A 754 40.66 -1.52 -8.79
N ILE A 755 41.76 -2.00 -8.21
CA ILE A 755 42.39 -1.38 -7.05
C ILE A 755 43.43 -0.37 -7.55
N LEU A 756 43.38 0.85 -6.99
CA LEU A 756 44.28 1.94 -7.33
C LEU A 756 45.15 2.32 -6.12
N SER A 757 46.15 3.16 -6.38
CA SER A 757 46.95 3.81 -5.35
C SER A 757 47.55 2.83 -4.33
N SER A 758 48.02 1.66 -4.82
CA SER A 758 48.62 0.58 -4.03
C SER A 758 47.71 0.05 -2.91
N GLY A 759 46.41 -0.11 -3.17
CA GLY A 759 45.47 -0.69 -2.20
C GLY A 759 44.69 0.32 -1.38
N ARG A 760 44.77 1.62 -1.71
CA ARG A 760 44.12 2.70 -0.95
C ARG A 760 42.85 3.23 -1.57
N GLU A 761 42.54 2.84 -2.80
CA GLU A 761 41.39 3.31 -3.54
C GLU A 761 40.78 2.17 -4.33
N LEU A 762 39.45 2.11 -4.40
CA LEU A 762 38.71 1.19 -5.26
C LEU A 762 37.99 2.02 -6.32
N TYR A 763 38.15 1.63 -7.58
CA TYR A 763 37.44 2.21 -8.71
C TYR A 763 36.50 1.17 -9.30
N VAL A 764 35.25 1.57 -9.55
CA VAL A 764 34.23 0.75 -10.21
C VAL A 764 33.66 1.53 -11.39
N GLU A 765 33.55 0.89 -12.55
CA GLU A 765 32.79 1.41 -13.69
C GLU A 765 31.63 0.49 -14.01
N THR A 766 30.48 1.09 -14.30
CA THR A 766 29.21 0.38 -14.52
C THR A 766 28.51 0.90 -15.76
N GLU A 767 28.25 0.01 -16.72
CA GLU A 767 27.42 0.27 -17.90
C GLU A 767 25.95 0.39 -17.46
N VAL A 768 25.37 1.56 -17.67
CA VAL A 768 23.96 1.86 -17.33
C VAL A 768 23.28 2.47 -18.56
N HIS A 769 22.39 1.70 -19.19
CA HIS A 769 21.73 2.06 -20.45
C HIS A 769 22.73 2.53 -21.52
N GLU A 770 22.63 3.79 -21.97
CA GLU A 770 23.50 4.40 -22.98
C GLU A 770 24.77 5.07 -22.38
N GLY A 771 24.89 5.10 -21.05
CA GLY A 771 25.94 5.83 -20.33
C GLY A 771 26.85 4.98 -19.45
N MET A 772 27.70 5.68 -18.69
CA MET A 772 28.69 5.09 -17.79
C MET A 772 28.61 5.74 -16.42
N GLU A 773 28.35 4.95 -15.38
CA GLU A 773 28.58 5.34 -13.99
C GLU A 773 30.02 4.98 -13.60
N ARG A 774 30.72 5.87 -12.91
CA ARG A 774 32.07 5.66 -12.38
C ARG A 774 32.11 6.04 -10.92
N VAL A 775 32.60 5.14 -10.08
CA VAL A 775 32.59 5.29 -8.63
C VAL A 775 34.01 5.13 -8.08
N TRP A 776 34.44 6.08 -7.26
CA TRP A 776 35.69 6.01 -6.49
C TRP A 776 35.38 5.89 -5.01
N TYR A 777 35.94 4.87 -4.37
CA TYR A 777 35.94 4.72 -2.92
C TYR A 777 37.32 5.12 -2.39
N GLN A 778 37.34 6.16 -1.56
CA GLN A 778 38.55 6.70 -0.93
C GLN A 778 38.41 6.67 0.58
N PHE A 779 39.52 6.61 1.31
CA PHE A 779 39.52 6.54 2.77
C PHE A 779 40.26 7.72 3.38
N GLN A 780 39.62 8.38 4.35
CA GLN A 780 40.12 9.54 5.07
C GLN A 780 40.24 9.23 6.58
N ASP A 781 40.79 10.16 7.35
CA ASP A 781 40.90 10.08 8.83
C ASP A 781 41.55 8.81 9.37
N GLY A 782 42.56 8.31 8.64
CA GLY A 782 43.24 7.05 8.99
C GLY A 782 42.38 5.80 8.76
N GLY A 783 41.41 5.85 7.85
CA GLY A 783 40.53 4.73 7.52
C GLY A 783 39.22 4.70 8.31
N LYS A 784 38.85 5.81 8.97
CA LYS A 784 37.59 5.89 9.74
C LYS A 784 36.41 6.41 8.91
N THR A 785 36.72 7.13 7.84
CA THR A 785 35.74 7.75 6.94
C THR A 785 35.98 7.22 5.54
N MET A 786 34.96 6.65 4.92
CA MET A 786 34.96 6.25 3.51
C MET A 786 34.15 7.26 2.71
N VAL A 787 34.75 7.76 1.63
CA VAL A 787 34.12 8.73 0.72
C VAL A 787 33.88 8.04 -0.62
N GLN A 788 32.61 7.94 -1.00
CA GLN A 788 32.16 7.39 -2.27
C GLN A 788 31.85 8.56 -3.22
N ASN A 789 32.67 8.75 -4.25
CA ASN A 789 32.44 9.73 -5.30
C ASN A 789 31.83 9.03 -6.53
N ILE A 790 30.61 9.40 -6.90
CA ILE A 790 29.83 8.81 -7.99
C ILE A 790 29.70 9.84 -9.11
N PHE A 791 30.01 9.43 -10.33
CA PHE A 791 29.94 10.27 -11.51
C PHE A 791 29.22 9.56 -12.64
N PHE A 792 28.36 10.26 -13.37
CA PHE A 792 27.70 9.73 -14.56
C PHE A 792 28.12 10.45 -15.83
N PHE A 793 28.38 9.68 -16.88
CA PHE A 793 28.81 10.13 -18.20
C PHE A 793 27.83 9.61 -19.25
N THR A 794 27.46 10.47 -20.21
CA THR A 794 26.51 10.11 -21.28
C THR A 794 27.11 9.18 -22.32
N SER A 795 28.43 8.98 -22.31
CA SER A 795 29.12 7.99 -23.15
C SER A 795 30.45 7.59 -22.53
N GLN A 796 31.06 6.51 -23.04
CA GLN A 796 32.42 6.12 -22.64
C GLN A 796 33.49 7.17 -23.00
N THR A 797 33.20 8.04 -23.98
CA THR A 797 34.16 8.97 -24.58
C THR A 797 34.03 10.41 -24.08
N THR A 798 32.98 10.72 -23.32
CA THR A 798 32.78 12.06 -22.76
C THR A 798 33.77 12.32 -21.62
N SER A 799 34.43 13.48 -21.67
CA SER A 799 35.50 13.86 -20.73
C SER A 799 34.99 14.51 -19.44
N LYS A 800 33.73 14.94 -19.42
CA LYS A 800 33.11 15.57 -18.26
C LYS A 800 31.86 14.80 -17.83
N PRO A 801 31.67 14.57 -16.52
CA PRO A 801 30.44 14.00 -16.01
C PRO A 801 29.30 15.00 -16.22
N VAL A 802 28.09 14.47 -16.44
CA VAL A 802 26.86 15.28 -16.52
C VAL A 802 26.17 15.40 -15.17
N ALA A 803 26.43 14.48 -14.24
CA ALA A 803 25.97 14.53 -12.86
C ALA A 803 26.98 13.86 -11.93
N SER A 804 27.01 14.26 -10.66
CA SER A 804 27.80 13.59 -9.64
C SER A 804 27.19 13.70 -8.24
N CYS A 805 27.62 12.80 -7.36
CA CYS A 805 27.23 12.74 -5.95
C CYS A 805 28.40 12.20 -5.13
N LYS A 806 28.57 12.71 -3.92
CA LYS A 806 29.63 12.30 -3.00
C LYS A 806 29.03 11.96 -1.65
N ARG A 807 29.12 10.68 -1.28
CA ARG A 807 28.56 10.13 -0.03
C ARG A 807 29.67 9.83 0.97
N TYR A 808 29.40 10.09 2.23
CA TYR A 808 30.31 9.81 3.34
C TYR A 808 29.78 8.66 4.16
N PHE A 809 30.70 7.80 4.61
CA PHE A 809 30.40 6.65 5.46
C PHE A 809 31.35 6.63 6.64
N LYS A 810 30.82 6.39 7.83
CA LYS A 810 31.59 6.29 9.08
C LYS A 810 31.65 4.83 9.53
N ILE A 811 32.85 4.36 9.87
CA ILE A 811 33.02 2.98 10.37
C ILE A 811 32.45 2.86 11.79
N GLN A 812 31.58 1.88 12.01
CA GLN A 812 31.10 1.54 13.33
C GLN A 812 32.18 0.73 14.05
N MET A 813 32.87 1.35 14.99
CA MET A 813 33.84 0.63 15.82
C MET A 813 33.08 -0.27 16.82
N PRO A 814 33.55 -1.50 17.06
CA PRO A 814 32.96 -2.35 18.10
C PRO A 814 33.01 -1.60 19.45
N PRO A 815 31.98 -1.75 20.30
CA PRO A 815 31.97 -1.11 21.60
C PRO A 815 33.23 -1.50 22.35
N VAL A 816 34.01 -0.50 22.76
CA VAL A 816 35.23 -0.71 23.54
C VAL A 816 34.82 -1.44 24.80
N SER A 817 35.22 -2.72 24.92
CA SER A 817 35.09 -3.45 26.16
C SER A 817 35.85 -2.66 27.22
N VAL A 818 35.12 -2.08 28.17
CA VAL A 818 35.73 -1.50 29.37
C VAL A 818 36.33 -2.69 30.13
N ALA A 819 37.59 -2.99 29.83
CA ALA A 819 38.38 -3.90 30.62
C ALA A 819 38.41 -3.29 32.03
N SER A 820 37.83 -4.02 32.98
CA SER A 820 37.89 -3.71 34.40
C SER A 820 39.33 -3.36 34.80
N GLU A 821 39.57 -2.10 35.12
CA GLU A 821 40.74 -1.70 35.89
C GLU A 821 40.67 -2.37 37.26
N LYS A 822 41.31 -3.53 37.34
CA LYS A 822 41.86 -4.09 38.58
C LYS A 822 43.36 -4.25 38.37
N ARG A 823 44.11 -3.17 38.55
CA ARG A 823 45.17 -3.04 39.56
C ARG A 823 45.92 -1.72 39.43
#